data_AF-A0A967BZK6-F1
#
_entry.id   AF-A0A967BZK6-F1
#
_cell.length_a   1.000
_cell.length_b   1.000
_cell.length_c   1.000
_cell.angle_alpha   90.00
_cell.angle_beta   90.00
_cell.angle_gamma   90.00
#
_symmetry.space_group_name_H-M   'P 1'
#
loop_
_entity.id
_entity.type
_entity.pdbx_description
1 polymer ?
#
loop_
_entity_poly.entity_id
_entity_poly.type
_entity_poly.pdbx_seq_one_letter_code
_entity_poly.pdbx_strand_id
1 'polypeptide(L)'
;QGKKALDAMNPLCTLRYSATHVDKHHMLYRLDAVDAYERELVKQIEVASLEVEGGQNKAYVKLLSTQNRQGSISAKIEIDVAQGRNVRRTVMTVEDGDDLEQETGRAIYENCRIGTITCGKNNQSMEISTPGKETVLHPGEEIGGVNPDEMKRLMIRRTIKEHLDKEMRFAEMKLPVKVLSLFFIDHVEFYRGRDEEGNTIKGKYGLMFEEEYRKLAKSPDYHTLFTKIDLDVEAEEVHEGYFAIDKKGGWQEPTRKANGDLADNAKNRENAERAYNLIMKDKEKLLSFDSKLKFIFSHSALREGWDNPNVFQICALRDIGTERERRQTIGRGLRLCVNQTGQRLRGFDINTLTVIATESYEQFAENLQKEIEKDTGIRFGIVEKHQFATVTITDEDGTARPLGVEKSEQLWNFLKEKDFVDNKGKIQDRLRTAIKEKKLKLPSEFSKQAGEIEAILRKLAGKLEIKNADERVTIRTREAVLESEEFKALWDRIKHKTTYRVEFDNDKLIEDCARAILDAPPITKTRAQFRKADIAIGKGGVETAETSQSGFTAINETDIELPDLLTDLQDKTHLTRASLGKILIESRRLNDFERNPQQFIEIATEAINRTKRLALVDGIRYQRIGDDYFYAQELFKQEELTGYLKNTLETRKSVFQRVVYDSAGVERKFAQDLENNEAVKVYAKLPGWFTVPTPLGTYNPDWAVLVENDGEEKLYFVVETKGSKWWDDLRHKEGAKIKCGEKHFAVLADTSNPAKYIKAINVADMLSYG
;
A
#
# COMPACT_ATOMS: atom_id res chain seq x y z
N GLN A 1 1.46 34.46 2.48
CA GLN A 1 0.31 35.27 2.03
C GLN A 1 -1.02 34.61 2.42
N GLY A 2 -1.25 33.31 2.11
CA GLY A 2 -2.49 32.61 2.50
C GLY A 2 -2.82 32.65 4.01
N LYS A 3 -1.84 32.44 4.90
CA LYS A 3 -2.04 32.54 6.36
C LYS A 3 -2.56 33.93 6.79
N LYS A 4 -1.94 35.01 6.29
CA LYS A 4 -2.37 36.39 6.57
C LYS A 4 -3.78 36.69 6.04
N ALA A 5 -4.15 36.14 4.88
CA ALA A 5 -5.49 36.29 4.33
C ALA A 5 -6.54 35.53 5.16
N LEU A 6 -6.20 34.32 5.62
CA LEU A 6 -7.05 33.52 6.49
C LEU A 6 -7.22 34.19 7.87
N ASP A 7 -6.15 34.73 8.44
CA ASP A 7 -6.18 35.48 9.70
C ASP A 7 -7.06 36.75 9.57
N ALA A 8 -7.01 37.42 8.41
CA ALA A 8 -7.84 38.59 8.12
C ALA A 8 -9.35 38.27 7.99
N MET A 9 -9.72 37.01 7.72
CA MET A 9 -11.12 36.58 7.66
C MET A 9 -11.74 36.37 9.06
N ASN A 10 -10.93 36.41 10.12
CA ASN A 10 -11.34 36.17 11.50
C ASN A 10 -12.27 34.94 11.66
N PRO A 11 -11.87 33.75 11.15
CA PRO A 11 -12.73 32.59 11.11
C PRO A 11 -13.01 32.05 12.52
N LEU A 12 -14.25 31.63 12.77
CA LEU A 12 -14.67 31.02 14.05
C LEU A 12 -13.86 29.75 14.37
N CYS A 13 -13.54 28.95 13.35
CA CYS A 13 -12.63 27.81 13.45
C CYS A 13 -11.86 27.61 12.14
N THR A 14 -10.69 26.97 12.20
CA THR A 14 -9.89 26.61 11.02
C THR A 14 -9.58 25.12 11.05
N LEU A 15 -10.15 24.37 10.11
CA LEU A 15 -9.82 22.96 9.88
C LEU A 15 -8.77 22.85 8.78
N ARG A 16 -7.65 22.18 9.07
CA ARG A 16 -6.57 21.96 8.12
C ARG A 16 -6.43 20.48 7.81
N TYR A 17 -6.42 20.16 6.53
CA TYR A 17 -6.19 18.81 6.03
C TYR A 17 -4.82 18.77 5.36
N SER A 18 -3.92 17.93 5.86
CA SER A 18 -2.63 17.71 5.20
C SER A 18 -2.11 16.31 5.49
N ALA A 19 -1.44 15.73 4.50
CA ALA A 19 -0.64 14.52 4.71
C ALA A 19 0.72 14.83 5.39
N THR A 20 1.17 16.09 5.32
CA THR A 20 2.45 16.57 5.87
C THR A 20 2.23 17.93 6.57
N HIS A 21 1.88 17.88 7.86
CA HIS A 21 1.72 19.09 8.66
C HIS A 21 3.09 19.64 9.04
N VAL A 22 3.46 20.79 8.48
CA VAL A 22 4.67 21.54 8.88
C VAL A 22 4.47 22.12 10.29
N ASP A 23 3.32 22.76 10.52
CA ASP A 23 2.90 23.23 11.84
C ASP A 23 1.80 22.30 12.37
N LYS A 24 2.09 21.60 13.47
CA LYS A 24 1.10 20.76 14.16
C LYS A 24 0.29 21.64 15.13
N HIS A 25 -1.02 21.73 14.90
CA HIS A 25 -1.99 22.39 15.80
C HIS A 25 -2.70 21.32 16.64
N HIS A 26 -3.97 21.54 17.02
CA HIS A 26 -4.80 20.54 17.65
C HIS A 26 -5.21 19.45 16.63
N MET A 27 -4.55 18.29 16.71
CA MET A 27 -4.81 17.15 15.83
C MET A 27 -6.10 16.44 16.25
N LEU A 28 -7.15 16.54 15.43
CA LEU A 28 -8.44 15.88 15.67
C LEU A 28 -8.48 14.44 15.14
N TYR A 29 -7.83 14.19 14.01
CA TYR A 29 -7.82 12.88 13.36
C TYR A 29 -6.52 12.65 12.60
N ARG A 30 -6.06 11.39 12.55
CA ARG A 30 -4.88 10.98 11.79
C ARG A 30 -5.12 9.61 11.15
N LEU A 31 -5.01 9.56 9.82
CA LEU A 31 -4.87 8.34 9.02
C LEU A 31 -3.58 8.48 8.24
N ASP A 32 -2.55 7.72 8.61
CA ASP A 32 -1.26 7.82 7.91
C ASP A 32 -1.04 6.72 6.87
N ALA A 33 0.15 6.72 6.27
CA ALA A 33 0.49 5.81 5.18
C ALA A 33 0.46 4.34 5.60
N VAL A 34 0.80 4.03 6.85
CA VAL A 34 0.77 2.67 7.39
C VAL A 34 -0.68 2.25 7.60
N ASP A 35 -1.48 3.12 8.22
CA ASP A 35 -2.90 2.86 8.45
C ASP A 35 -3.66 2.67 7.13
N ALA A 36 -3.32 3.44 6.09
CA ALA A 36 -3.92 3.31 4.76
C ALA A 36 -3.52 2.01 4.07
N TYR A 37 -2.26 1.58 4.20
CA TYR A 37 -1.77 0.33 3.64
C TYR A 37 -2.40 -0.88 4.34
N GLU A 38 -2.36 -0.94 5.68
CA GLU A 38 -2.91 -2.06 6.46
C GLU A 38 -4.43 -2.24 6.27
N ARG A 39 -5.15 -1.17 5.93
CA ARG A 39 -6.59 -1.18 5.65
C ARG A 39 -6.94 -1.37 4.17
N GLU A 40 -5.92 -1.65 3.33
CA GLU A 40 -6.05 -1.80 1.88
C GLU A 40 -6.79 -0.62 1.22
N LEU A 41 -6.53 0.59 1.69
CA LEU A 41 -7.11 1.84 1.16
C LEU A 41 -6.28 2.41 0.01
N VAL A 42 -5.10 1.83 -0.24
CA VAL A 42 -4.15 2.18 -1.29
C VAL A 42 -3.62 0.91 -1.97
N LYS A 43 -3.04 1.05 -3.17
CA LYS A 43 -2.34 -0.04 -3.85
C LYS A 43 -1.11 -0.49 -3.04
N GLN A 44 -0.78 -1.76 -3.15
CA GLN A 44 0.51 -2.28 -2.75
C GLN A 44 1.61 -1.80 -3.70
N ILE A 45 2.83 -1.61 -3.20
CA ILE A 45 3.98 -1.21 -4.02
C ILE A 45 4.84 -2.44 -4.30
N GLU A 46 5.17 -2.62 -5.57
CA GLU A 46 6.14 -3.58 -6.06
C GLU A 46 7.23 -2.81 -6.80
N VAL A 47 8.49 -3.22 -6.69
CA VAL A 47 9.64 -2.60 -7.38
C VAL A 47 10.23 -3.60 -8.35
N ALA A 48 10.39 -3.19 -9.60
CA ALA A 48 11.20 -3.87 -10.60
C ALA A 48 12.50 -3.08 -10.77
N SER A 49 13.57 -3.54 -10.11
CA SER A 49 14.89 -2.92 -10.24
C SER A 49 15.59 -3.43 -11.51
N LEU A 50 16.25 -2.53 -12.23
CA LEU A 50 17.14 -2.93 -13.31
C LEU A 50 18.57 -3.00 -12.76
N GLU A 51 18.95 -4.15 -12.22
CA GLU A 51 20.31 -4.40 -11.74
C GLU A 51 21.16 -5.01 -12.86
N VAL A 52 22.30 -4.38 -13.14
CA VAL A 52 23.29 -4.94 -14.08
C VAL A 52 24.19 -5.87 -13.29
N GLU A 53 23.80 -7.14 -13.16
CA GLU A 53 24.70 -8.17 -12.65
C GLU A 53 25.80 -8.48 -13.70
N GLY A 54 27.06 -8.50 -13.27
CA GLY A 54 28.19 -8.85 -14.15
C GLY A 54 28.62 -7.75 -15.14
N GLY A 55 28.19 -6.50 -14.97
CA GLY A 55 28.63 -5.35 -15.77
C GLY A 55 30.12 -5.00 -15.67
N GLN A 56 30.89 -5.77 -14.89
CA GLN A 56 32.32 -5.59 -14.63
C GLN A 56 33.20 -6.35 -15.64
N ASN A 57 32.60 -6.89 -16.71
CA ASN A 57 33.28 -7.62 -17.79
C ASN A 57 33.92 -6.71 -18.85
N LYS A 58 33.98 -5.40 -18.61
CA LYS A 58 34.73 -4.42 -19.41
C LYS A 58 35.56 -3.53 -18.46
N ALA A 59 36.66 -2.98 -18.97
CA ALA A 59 37.46 -1.99 -18.26
C ALA A 59 36.62 -0.71 -18.07
N TYR A 60 36.17 -0.45 -16.83
CA TYR A 60 35.34 0.71 -16.48
C TYR A 60 36.17 1.84 -15.89
N VAL A 61 36.14 3.03 -16.49
CA VAL A 61 36.79 4.22 -15.93
C VAL A 61 35.92 5.43 -16.15
N LYS A 62 35.60 6.17 -15.09
CA LYS A 62 34.86 7.44 -15.14
C LYS A 62 35.67 8.56 -14.52
N LEU A 63 35.81 9.69 -15.23
CA LEU A 63 36.49 10.86 -14.69
C LEU A 63 35.53 11.66 -13.78
N LEU A 64 35.91 11.95 -12.54
CA LEU A 64 35.11 12.78 -11.62
C LEU A 64 35.59 14.22 -11.57
N SER A 65 36.90 14.43 -11.49
CA SER A 65 37.52 15.76 -11.42
C SER A 65 39.02 15.68 -11.65
N THR A 66 39.64 16.73 -12.16
CA THR A 66 41.10 16.88 -12.15
C THR A 66 41.55 17.90 -11.10
N GLN A 67 42.71 17.67 -10.49
CA GLN A 67 43.26 18.50 -9.42
C GLN A 67 44.72 18.83 -9.70
N ASN A 68 45.12 20.04 -9.35
CA ASN A 68 46.52 20.44 -9.27
C ASN A 68 46.83 20.81 -7.82
N ARG A 69 47.67 20.02 -7.17
CA ARG A 69 48.16 20.28 -5.80
C ARG A 69 49.67 20.37 -5.82
N GLN A 70 50.21 21.55 -5.49
CA GLN A 70 51.65 21.78 -5.33
C GLN A 70 52.50 21.34 -6.54
N GLY A 71 51.96 21.44 -7.76
CA GLY A 71 52.68 21.08 -8.99
C GLY A 71 52.51 19.62 -9.43
N SER A 72 51.86 18.75 -8.64
CA SER A 72 51.36 17.44 -9.11
C SER A 72 49.96 17.59 -9.70
N ILE A 73 49.79 17.06 -10.91
CA ILE A 73 48.52 16.99 -11.64
C ILE A 73 47.98 15.57 -11.47
N SER A 74 46.77 15.44 -10.92
CA SER A 74 46.11 14.15 -10.73
C SER A 74 44.64 14.21 -11.12
N ALA A 75 44.06 13.05 -11.42
CA ALA A 75 42.66 12.86 -11.72
C ALA A 75 42.01 11.99 -10.65
N LYS A 76 40.81 12.38 -10.22
CA LYS A 76 39.95 11.54 -9.37
C LYS A 76 39.03 10.76 -10.29
N ILE A 77 39.16 9.44 -10.27
CA ILE A 77 38.40 8.54 -11.14
C ILE A 77 37.56 7.58 -10.31
N GLU A 78 36.46 7.11 -10.89
CA GLU A 78 35.70 5.96 -10.40
C GLU A 78 36.02 4.75 -11.27
N ILE A 79 36.46 3.65 -10.66
CA ILE A 79 37.02 2.48 -11.35
C ILE A 79 36.67 1.20 -10.56
N ASP A 80 36.54 0.07 -11.26
CA ASP A 80 36.25 -1.22 -10.62
C ASP A 80 37.54 -1.89 -10.12
N VAL A 81 37.68 -2.10 -8.81
CA VAL A 81 38.88 -2.64 -8.13
C VAL A 81 38.60 -4.03 -7.55
N ALA A 82 39.59 -4.93 -7.60
CA ALA A 82 39.50 -6.23 -6.94
C ALA A 82 39.66 -6.09 -5.41
N GLN A 83 38.68 -6.58 -4.64
CA GLN A 83 38.74 -6.69 -3.18
C GLN A 83 38.43 -8.14 -2.77
N GLY A 84 39.48 -8.96 -2.67
CA GLY A 84 39.34 -10.39 -2.37
C GLY A 84 38.70 -11.16 -3.53
N ARG A 85 37.57 -11.83 -3.30
CA ARG A 85 36.80 -12.55 -4.34
C ARG A 85 35.77 -11.68 -5.07
N ASN A 86 35.56 -10.44 -4.61
CA ASN A 86 34.54 -9.54 -5.15
C ASN A 86 35.23 -8.36 -5.86
N VAL A 87 34.52 -7.78 -6.83
CA VAL A 87 34.95 -6.55 -7.52
C VAL A 87 34.02 -5.42 -7.08
N ARG A 88 34.60 -4.29 -6.69
CA ARG A 88 33.87 -3.13 -6.18
C ARG A 88 34.30 -1.85 -6.88
N ARG A 89 33.31 -1.10 -7.34
CA ARG A 89 33.48 0.25 -7.86
C ARG A 89 33.95 1.19 -6.75
N THR A 90 35.12 1.78 -6.93
CA THR A 90 35.80 2.61 -5.92
C THR A 90 36.30 3.89 -6.55
N VAL A 91 36.32 4.96 -5.76
CA VAL A 91 36.89 6.24 -6.20
C VAL A 91 38.36 6.29 -5.77
N MET A 92 39.27 6.45 -6.74
CA MET A 92 40.70 6.58 -6.50
C MET A 92 41.31 7.76 -7.25
N THR A 93 42.53 8.12 -6.88
CA THR A 93 43.30 9.19 -7.52
C THR A 93 44.38 8.55 -8.38
N VAL A 94 44.51 9.00 -9.61
CA VAL A 94 45.52 8.56 -10.58
C VAL A 94 46.33 9.73 -11.11
N GLU A 95 47.56 9.48 -11.51
CA GLU A 95 48.50 10.41 -12.12
C GLU A 95 48.80 10.01 -13.58
N ASP A 96 49.43 10.92 -14.32
CA ASP A 96 49.85 10.67 -15.70
C ASP A 96 50.87 9.51 -15.74
N GLY A 97 50.59 8.52 -16.59
CA GLY A 97 51.40 7.30 -16.73
C GLY A 97 50.97 6.11 -15.87
N ASP A 98 49.97 6.24 -15.00
CA ASP A 98 49.50 5.14 -14.15
C ASP A 98 48.97 3.95 -14.96
N ASP A 99 49.36 2.74 -14.55
CA ASP A 99 48.93 1.48 -15.13
C ASP A 99 47.74 0.90 -14.35
N LEU A 100 46.57 0.88 -14.98
CA LEU A 100 45.32 0.58 -14.29
C LEU A 100 45.19 -0.88 -13.88
N GLU A 101 45.96 -1.81 -14.47
CA GLU A 101 45.99 -3.20 -14.02
C GLU A 101 46.64 -3.30 -12.63
N GLN A 102 47.75 -2.59 -12.43
CA GLN A 102 48.50 -2.60 -11.16
C GLN A 102 47.70 -1.91 -10.04
N GLU A 103 47.07 -0.78 -10.37
CA GLU A 103 46.28 0.02 -9.43
C GLU A 103 44.99 -0.68 -8.99
N THR A 104 44.37 -1.47 -9.87
CA THR A 104 43.08 -2.12 -9.58
C THR A 104 43.19 -3.59 -9.18
N GLY A 105 44.33 -4.23 -9.45
CA GLY A 105 44.53 -5.67 -9.28
C GLY A 105 43.65 -6.52 -10.21
N ARG A 106 43.19 -5.98 -11.35
CA ARG A 106 42.32 -6.66 -12.30
C ARG A 106 42.96 -6.73 -13.69
N ALA A 107 43.20 -7.95 -14.16
CA ALA A 107 43.71 -8.24 -15.51
C ALA A 107 42.86 -7.65 -16.66
N ILE A 108 41.61 -7.24 -16.41
CA ILE A 108 40.79 -6.61 -17.44
C ILE A 108 41.29 -5.22 -17.86
N TYR A 109 42.12 -4.58 -17.03
CA TYR A 109 42.79 -3.32 -17.36
C TYR A 109 44.20 -3.53 -17.94
N GLU A 110 44.53 -4.76 -18.38
CA GLU A 110 45.80 -5.03 -19.06
C GLU A 110 45.96 -4.06 -20.25
N ASN A 111 47.11 -3.39 -20.32
CA ASN A 111 47.43 -2.34 -21.30
C ASN A 111 46.51 -1.11 -21.25
N CYS A 112 45.81 -0.85 -20.13
CA CYS A 112 45.09 0.40 -19.92
C CYS A 112 45.94 1.38 -19.12
N ARG A 113 46.21 2.57 -19.70
CA ARG A 113 47.08 3.57 -19.07
C ARG A 113 46.45 4.95 -19.06
N ILE A 114 46.69 5.68 -17.98
CA ILE A 114 46.37 7.10 -17.89
C ILE A 114 47.40 7.89 -18.70
N GLY A 115 46.91 8.73 -19.59
CA GLY A 115 47.72 9.70 -20.34
C GLY A 115 47.52 11.11 -19.80
N THR A 116 47.70 12.10 -20.68
CA THR A 116 47.71 13.52 -20.30
C THR A 116 46.48 13.92 -19.50
N ILE A 117 46.71 14.48 -18.30
CA ILE A 117 45.66 15.05 -17.45
C ILE A 117 45.70 16.58 -17.59
N THR A 118 44.56 17.18 -17.96
CA THR A 118 44.43 18.64 -18.07
C THR A 118 43.60 19.20 -16.91
N CYS A 119 44.14 20.25 -16.27
CA CYS A 119 43.49 20.97 -15.17
C CYS A 119 43.12 22.40 -15.60
N GLY A 120 41.83 22.75 -15.51
CA GLY A 120 41.34 24.10 -15.76
C GLY A 120 39.90 24.28 -15.29
N LYS A 121 39.48 25.50 -14.91
CA LYS A 121 38.11 25.76 -14.43
C LYS A 121 37.01 25.30 -15.40
N ASN A 122 37.28 25.37 -16.72
CA ASN A 122 36.35 25.00 -17.79
C ASN A 122 36.93 23.99 -18.79
N ASN A 123 38.09 23.39 -18.50
CA ASN A 123 38.78 22.48 -19.43
C ASN A 123 39.48 21.36 -18.66
N GLN A 124 38.71 20.60 -17.90
CA GLN A 124 39.20 19.38 -17.25
C GLN A 124 39.07 18.22 -18.23
N SER A 125 40.15 17.46 -18.41
CA SER A 125 40.13 16.25 -19.20
C SER A 125 41.21 15.28 -18.75
N MET A 126 41.04 14.00 -19.09
CA MET A 126 42.00 12.94 -18.87
C MET A 126 42.03 12.05 -20.10
N GLU A 127 43.21 11.79 -20.64
CA GLU A 127 43.40 10.79 -21.69
C GLU A 127 43.51 9.40 -21.07
N ILE A 128 42.87 8.42 -21.70
CA ILE A 128 43.03 7.02 -21.36
C ILE A 128 43.35 6.22 -22.62
N SER A 129 44.47 5.52 -22.56
CA SER A 129 44.89 4.58 -23.59
C SER A 129 44.31 3.21 -23.26
N THR A 130 43.52 2.65 -24.17
CA THR A 130 42.96 1.29 -24.09
C THR A 130 43.39 0.50 -25.33
N PRO A 131 43.40 -0.85 -25.31
CA PRO A 131 43.82 -1.65 -26.46
C PRO A 131 43.11 -1.23 -27.76
N GLY A 132 43.86 -0.57 -28.67
CA GLY A 132 43.38 -0.13 -29.98
C GLY A 132 42.67 1.22 -30.05
N LYS A 133 42.57 1.98 -28.95
CA LYS A 133 41.97 3.33 -28.96
C LYS A 133 42.45 4.22 -27.80
N GLU A 134 42.83 5.45 -28.12
CA GLU A 134 42.97 6.54 -27.14
C GLU A 134 41.66 7.33 -27.06
N THR A 135 41.17 7.54 -25.84
CA THR A 135 39.92 8.29 -25.58
C THR A 135 40.20 9.40 -24.59
N VAL A 136 39.68 10.59 -24.88
CA VAL A 136 39.70 11.73 -23.94
C VAL A 136 38.39 11.70 -23.15
N LEU A 137 38.48 11.73 -21.82
CA LEU A 137 37.34 11.81 -20.92
C LEU A 137 37.25 13.19 -20.27
N HIS A 138 36.06 13.76 -20.24
CA HIS A 138 35.69 14.93 -19.44
C HIS A 138 34.99 14.52 -18.13
N PRO A 139 34.95 15.39 -17.09
CA PRO A 139 34.25 15.07 -15.85
C PRO A 139 32.81 14.62 -16.09
N GLY A 140 32.48 13.41 -15.63
CA GLY A 140 31.18 12.76 -15.82
C GLY A 140 31.15 11.72 -16.93
N GLU A 141 32.12 11.73 -17.86
CA GLU A 141 32.23 10.74 -18.95
C GLU A 141 32.93 9.46 -18.48
N GLU A 142 32.57 8.34 -19.12
CA GLU A 142 33.03 7.01 -18.76
C GLU A 142 33.32 6.11 -19.96
N ILE A 143 34.28 5.20 -19.80
CA ILE A 143 34.51 4.04 -20.69
C ILE A 143 34.06 2.76 -20.01
N GLY A 144 33.65 1.76 -20.80
CA GLY A 144 33.28 0.43 -20.31
C GLY A 144 32.00 0.36 -19.45
N GLY A 145 31.32 1.49 -19.25
CA GLY A 145 30.01 1.57 -18.60
C GLY A 145 28.90 0.92 -19.45
N VAL A 146 27.77 0.66 -18.82
CA VAL A 146 26.56 0.25 -19.54
C VAL A 146 25.98 1.48 -20.22
N ASN A 147 25.68 1.39 -21.51
CA ASN A 147 25.13 2.50 -22.27
C ASN A 147 23.83 2.99 -21.58
N PRO A 148 23.75 4.26 -21.12
CA PRO A 148 22.57 4.78 -20.45
C PRO A 148 21.30 4.62 -21.30
N ASP A 149 21.39 4.77 -22.62
CA ASP A 149 20.26 4.61 -23.52
C ASP A 149 19.80 3.15 -23.62
N GLU A 150 20.70 2.17 -23.50
CA GLU A 150 20.33 0.76 -23.41
C GLU A 150 19.61 0.46 -22.09
N MET A 151 20.07 1.03 -20.97
CA MET A 151 19.34 0.93 -19.70
C MET A 151 17.93 1.52 -19.80
N LYS A 152 17.79 2.73 -20.36
CA LYS A 152 16.46 3.35 -20.56
C LYS A 152 15.58 2.49 -21.46
N ARG A 153 16.15 1.92 -22.53
CA ARG A 153 15.44 0.98 -23.42
C ARG A 153 14.94 -0.26 -22.68
N LEU A 154 15.77 -0.85 -21.82
CA LEU A 154 15.39 -2.00 -20.98
C LEU A 154 14.29 -1.62 -19.98
N MET A 155 14.36 -0.44 -19.36
CA MET A 155 13.30 0.06 -18.47
C MET A 155 11.98 0.26 -19.21
N ILE A 156 12.01 0.83 -20.43
CA ILE A 156 10.85 0.99 -21.29
C ILE A 156 10.26 -0.39 -21.63
N ARG A 157 11.10 -1.32 -22.09
CA ARG A 157 10.68 -2.70 -22.40
C ARG A 157 10.06 -3.40 -21.19
N ARG A 158 10.68 -3.29 -20.01
CA ARG A 158 10.15 -3.90 -18.76
C ARG A 158 8.80 -3.30 -18.40
N THR A 159 8.65 -1.99 -18.54
CA THR A 159 7.38 -1.30 -18.25
C THR A 159 6.26 -1.73 -19.18
N ILE A 160 6.55 -1.88 -20.48
CA ILE A 160 5.58 -2.41 -21.46
C ILE A 160 5.20 -3.84 -21.10
N LYS A 161 6.19 -4.69 -20.77
CA LYS A 161 5.94 -6.08 -20.36
C LYS A 161 5.00 -6.15 -19.15
N GLU A 162 5.29 -5.40 -18.07
CA GLU A 162 4.45 -5.38 -16.87
C GLU A 162 3.04 -4.84 -17.16
N HIS A 163 2.90 -3.92 -18.11
CA HIS A 163 1.60 -3.43 -18.56
C HIS A 163 0.79 -4.53 -19.28
N LEU A 164 1.39 -5.20 -20.27
CA LEU A 164 0.73 -6.25 -21.04
C LEU A 164 0.40 -7.47 -20.17
N ASP A 165 1.30 -7.86 -19.27
CA ASP A 165 1.05 -8.92 -18.28
C ASP A 165 -0.17 -8.57 -17.41
N LYS A 166 -0.33 -7.30 -17.02
CA LYS A 166 -1.47 -6.84 -16.23
C LYS A 166 -2.77 -6.82 -17.06
N GLU A 167 -2.72 -6.41 -18.32
CA GLU A 167 -3.88 -6.47 -19.23
C GLU A 167 -4.34 -7.91 -19.48
N MET A 168 -3.40 -8.83 -19.74
CA MET A 168 -3.68 -10.26 -19.86
C MET A 168 -4.40 -10.79 -18.62
N ARG A 169 -3.83 -10.53 -17.44
CA ARG A 169 -4.42 -10.99 -16.18
C ARG A 169 -5.83 -10.45 -15.96
N PHE A 170 -6.08 -9.17 -16.24
CA PHE A 170 -7.42 -8.60 -16.12
C PHE A 170 -8.39 -9.18 -17.15
N ALA A 171 -7.92 -9.48 -18.36
CA ALA A 171 -8.73 -10.16 -19.38
C ALA A 171 -9.10 -11.59 -18.94
N GLU A 172 -8.15 -12.35 -18.40
CA GLU A 172 -8.35 -13.72 -17.87
C GLU A 172 -9.36 -13.74 -16.71
N MET A 173 -9.22 -12.79 -15.77
CA MET A 173 -10.16 -12.59 -14.67
C MET A 173 -11.51 -11.98 -15.10
N LYS A 174 -11.67 -11.65 -16.39
CA LYS A 174 -12.85 -10.95 -16.94
C LYS A 174 -13.17 -9.66 -16.19
N LEU A 175 -12.14 -8.97 -15.71
CA LEU A 175 -12.23 -7.70 -15.00
C LEU A 175 -12.18 -6.55 -16.02
N PRO A 176 -13.26 -5.76 -16.17
CA PRO A 176 -13.30 -4.65 -17.12
C PRO A 176 -12.58 -3.44 -16.52
N VAL A 177 -11.26 -3.52 -16.38
CA VAL A 177 -10.39 -2.48 -15.83
C VAL A 177 -9.37 -2.10 -16.88
N LYS A 178 -9.34 -0.82 -17.28
CA LYS A 178 -8.32 -0.32 -18.19
C LYS A 178 -7.02 -0.11 -17.43
N VAL A 179 -5.90 -0.59 -17.97
CA VAL A 179 -4.56 -0.44 -17.37
C VAL A 179 -3.90 0.81 -17.95
N LEU A 180 -3.23 1.61 -17.11
CA LEU A 180 -2.44 2.76 -17.53
C LEU A 180 -1.02 2.70 -16.98
N SER A 181 -0.06 3.17 -17.76
CA SER A 181 1.36 3.29 -17.41
C SER A 181 1.85 4.73 -17.52
N LEU A 182 2.69 5.14 -16.58
CA LEU A 182 3.26 6.49 -16.55
C LEU A 182 4.79 6.45 -16.61
N PHE A 183 5.35 7.14 -17.59
CA PHE A 183 6.78 7.38 -17.76
C PHE A 183 7.13 8.79 -17.29
N PHE A 184 8.13 8.90 -16.42
CA PHE A 184 8.75 10.17 -16.05
C PHE A 184 10.08 10.32 -16.78
N ILE A 185 10.13 11.25 -17.74
CA ILE A 185 11.31 11.51 -18.57
C ILE A 185 12.13 12.68 -18.03
N ASP A 186 13.41 12.66 -18.36
CA ASP A 186 14.41 13.66 -18.04
C ASP A 186 14.32 14.91 -18.94
N HIS A 187 14.08 14.74 -20.24
CA HIS A 187 13.96 15.81 -21.23
C HIS A 187 12.81 15.58 -22.22
N VAL A 188 12.10 16.64 -22.58
CA VAL A 188 10.95 16.55 -23.52
C VAL A 188 11.41 16.11 -24.91
N GLU A 189 12.56 16.62 -25.35
CA GLU A 189 13.16 16.34 -26.66
C GLU A 189 13.46 14.86 -26.87
N PHE A 190 13.75 14.13 -25.79
CA PHE A 190 14.00 12.69 -25.88
C PHE A 190 12.75 11.90 -26.19
N TYR A 191 11.56 12.44 -25.97
CA TYR A 191 10.32 11.81 -26.42
C TYR A 191 9.77 12.44 -27.71
N ARG A 192 9.87 13.77 -27.87
CA ARG A 192 9.32 14.50 -29.01
C ARG A 192 10.17 15.74 -29.32
N GLY A 193 10.74 15.79 -30.52
CA GLY A 193 11.57 16.88 -31.02
C GLY A 193 10.93 17.68 -32.15
N ARG A 194 11.69 18.60 -32.75
CA ARG A 194 11.34 19.31 -33.98
C ARG A 194 12.44 19.17 -35.03
N ASP A 195 12.04 19.06 -36.28
CA ASP A 195 12.97 19.19 -37.40
C ASP A 195 13.26 20.67 -37.73
N GLU A 196 14.16 20.90 -38.69
CA GLU A 196 14.57 22.24 -39.15
C GLU A 196 13.41 23.06 -39.75
N GLU A 197 12.34 22.37 -40.19
CA GLU A 197 11.12 22.97 -40.76
C GLU A 197 10.04 23.25 -39.70
N GLY A 198 10.26 22.82 -38.46
CA GLY A 198 9.35 23.01 -37.33
C GLY A 198 8.27 21.95 -37.18
N ASN A 199 8.30 20.87 -37.96
CA ASN A 199 7.42 19.72 -37.81
C ASN A 199 7.80 18.91 -36.57
N THR A 200 6.82 18.17 -36.03
CA THR A 200 7.04 17.33 -34.85
C THR A 200 7.66 16.00 -35.26
N ILE A 201 8.82 15.68 -34.70
CA ILE A 201 9.49 14.38 -34.88
C ILE A 201 9.52 13.61 -33.57
N LYS A 202 9.58 12.27 -33.65
CA LYS A 202 9.69 11.41 -32.47
C LYS A 202 11.13 11.46 -31.94
N GLY A 203 11.26 11.65 -30.63
CA GLY A 203 12.53 11.55 -29.93
C GLY A 203 12.92 10.09 -29.67
N LYS A 204 14.14 9.88 -29.17
CA LYS A 204 14.71 8.55 -28.92
C LYS A 204 13.83 7.61 -28.08
N TYR A 205 13.17 8.11 -27.03
CA TYR A 205 12.28 7.33 -26.17
C TYR A 205 10.97 6.94 -26.86
N GLY A 206 10.41 7.82 -27.70
CA GLY A 206 9.24 7.47 -28.51
C GLY A 206 9.55 6.33 -29.48
N LEU A 207 10.69 6.42 -30.18
CA LEU A 207 11.16 5.37 -31.09
C LEU A 207 11.45 4.05 -30.34
N MET A 208 12.19 4.12 -29.23
CA MET A 208 12.45 2.94 -28.38
C MET A 208 11.15 2.30 -27.89
N PHE A 209 10.18 3.10 -27.46
CA PHE A 209 8.88 2.61 -26.99
C PHE A 209 8.17 1.82 -28.09
N GLU A 210 7.98 2.41 -29.27
CA GLU A 210 7.22 1.76 -30.33
C GLU A 210 7.92 0.50 -30.85
N GLU A 211 9.25 0.51 -30.95
CA GLU A 211 10.03 -0.68 -31.32
C GLU A 211 9.86 -1.82 -30.31
N GLU A 212 10.01 -1.54 -29.01
CA GLU A 212 9.86 -2.57 -27.98
C GLU A 212 8.40 -3.00 -27.79
N TYR A 213 7.43 -2.09 -27.97
CA TYR A 213 6.00 -2.39 -27.94
C TYR A 213 5.63 -3.36 -29.06
N ARG A 214 6.02 -3.08 -30.31
CA ARG A 214 5.77 -3.97 -31.46
C ARG A 214 6.44 -5.33 -31.26
N LYS A 215 7.66 -5.37 -30.72
CA LYS A 215 8.35 -6.64 -30.42
C LYS A 215 7.59 -7.48 -29.41
N LEU A 216 7.13 -6.88 -28.32
CA LEU A 216 6.36 -7.59 -27.28
C LEU A 216 4.97 -7.98 -27.80
N ALA A 217 4.24 -7.10 -28.47
CA ALA A 217 2.92 -7.40 -29.01
C ALA A 217 2.93 -8.57 -30.03
N LYS A 218 4.05 -8.78 -30.75
CA LYS A 218 4.26 -9.92 -31.64
C LYS A 218 4.70 -11.22 -30.92
N SER A 219 5.00 -11.16 -29.62
CA SER A 219 5.33 -12.35 -28.83
C SER A 219 4.13 -13.30 -28.77
N PRO A 220 4.33 -14.62 -28.83
CA PRO A 220 3.27 -15.60 -28.62
C PRO A 220 2.50 -15.39 -27.31
N ASP A 221 3.17 -14.87 -26.29
CA ASP A 221 2.61 -14.66 -24.95
C ASP A 221 1.41 -13.68 -24.93
N TYR A 222 1.33 -12.75 -25.88
CA TYR A 222 0.31 -11.69 -25.91
C TYR A 222 -0.61 -11.76 -27.13
N HIS A 223 -0.53 -12.82 -27.94
CA HIS A 223 -1.28 -12.93 -29.20
C HIS A 223 -2.80 -12.78 -29.02
N THR A 224 -3.32 -13.17 -27.86
CA THR A 224 -4.73 -13.05 -27.47
C THR A 224 -5.19 -11.60 -27.27
N LEU A 225 -4.29 -10.68 -26.91
CA LEU A 225 -4.62 -9.25 -26.78
C LEU A 225 -4.74 -8.56 -28.15
N PHE A 226 -3.98 -9.01 -29.14
CA PHE A 226 -3.74 -8.30 -30.40
C PHE A 226 -4.36 -8.96 -31.64
N THR A 227 -5.21 -9.98 -31.48
CA THR A 227 -5.68 -10.86 -32.56
C THR A 227 -6.50 -10.18 -33.66
N LYS A 228 -6.94 -8.93 -33.45
CA LYS A 228 -7.80 -8.16 -34.38
C LYS A 228 -7.26 -6.77 -34.72
N ILE A 229 -5.99 -6.48 -34.42
CA ILE A 229 -5.47 -5.11 -34.46
C ILE A 229 -4.28 -4.97 -35.41
N ASP A 230 -4.23 -3.83 -36.10
CA ASP A 230 -3.06 -3.39 -36.85
C ASP A 230 -2.02 -2.81 -35.87
N LEU A 231 -0.95 -3.58 -35.65
CA LEU A 231 0.09 -3.27 -34.67
C LEU A 231 0.91 -2.02 -35.01
N ASP A 232 0.99 -1.64 -36.29
CA ASP A 232 1.81 -0.49 -36.69
C ASP A 232 1.07 0.83 -36.41
N VAL A 233 -0.25 0.86 -36.62
CA VAL A 233 -1.13 1.98 -36.26
C VAL A 233 -1.34 2.05 -34.74
N GLU A 234 -1.45 0.90 -34.07
CA GLU A 234 -1.70 0.85 -32.63
C GLU A 234 -0.50 1.33 -31.81
N ALA A 235 0.73 1.02 -32.21
CA ALA A 235 1.92 1.44 -31.47
C ALA A 235 2.00 2.96 -31.28
N GLU A 236 1.60 3.77 -32.26
CA GLU A 236 1.61 5.23 -32.13
C GLU A 236 0.41 5.77 -31.32
N GLU A 237 -0.74 5.11 -31.40
CA GLU A 237 -1.99 5.56 -30.77
C GLU A 237 -2.10 5.18 -29.28
N VAL A 238 -1.30 4.22 -28.81
CA VAL A 238 -1.34 3.76 -27.41
C VAL A 238 -0.51 4.61 -26.45
N HIS A 239 0.33 5.53 -26.95
CA HIS A 239 1.13 6.41 -26.09
C HIS A 239 1.05 7.88 -26.48
N GLU A 240 1.15 8.77 -25.49
CA GLU A 240 1.17 10.21 -25.72
C GLU A 240 2.03 10.94 -24.68
N GLY A 241 2.66 12.03 -25.12
CA GLY A 241 3.49 12.92 -24.32
C GLY A 241 2.69 14.10 -23.80
N TYR A 242 2.78 14.32 -22.51
CA TYR A 242 2.06 15.34 -21.77
C TYR A 242 3.02 16.42 -21.29
N PHE A 243 3.19 17.45 -22.13
CA PHE A 243 4.12 18.55 -21.90
C PHE A 243 3.43 19.90 -22.00
N ALA A 244 4.02 20.92 -21.39
CA ALA A 244 3.53 22.28 -21.46
C ALA A 244 3.79 22.90 -22.85
N ILE A 245 2.73 23.38 -23.49
CA ILE A 245 2.77 24.09 -24.78
C ILE A 245 2.74 25.59 -24.51
N ASP A 246 3.61 26.36 -25.17
CA ASP A 246 3.66 27.82 -25.13
C ASP A 246 2.50 28.46 -25.95
N LYS A 247 2.33 29.79 -25.87
CA LYS A 247 1.24 30.51 -26.56
C LYS A 247 1.43 30.58 -28.09
N LYS A 248 2.62 30.24 -28.59
CA LYS A 248 3.00 30.16 -30.01
C LYS A 248 3.09 28.70 -30.51
N GLY A 249 2.66 27.73 -29.71
CA GLY A 249 2.70 26.30 -30.02
C GLY A 249 4.05 25.61 -29.78
N GLY A 250 5.08 26.27 -29.25
CA GLY A 250 6.38 25.70 -28.87
C GLY A 250 6.40 25.02 -27.50
N TRP A 251 7.21 23.98 -27.30
CA TRP A 251 7.30 23.28 -26.02
C TRP A 251 8.25 24.03 -25.07
N GLN A 252 7.97 24.04 -23.77
CA GLN A 252 8.89 24.63 -22.79
C GLN A 252 9.31 23.65 -21.70
N GLU A 253 10.62 23.53 -21.50
CA GLU A 253 11.17 22.86 -20.33
C GLU A 253 10.97 23.72 -19.07
N PRO A 254 10.51 23.11 -17.97
CA PRO A 254 10.50 23.74 -16.67
C PRO A 254 11.90 24.18 -16.25
N THR A 255 12.04 25.43 -15.81
CA THR A 255 13.32 25.92 -15.30
C THR A 255 13.67 25.17 -14.01
N ARG A 256 14.91 24.67 -13.89
CA ARG A 256 15.43 24.01 -12.67
C ARG A 256 16.37 24.95 -11.91
N LYS A 257 16.46 24.75 -10.59
CA LYS A 257 17.44 25.39 -9.71
C LYS A 257 18.79 24.69 -9.84
N ALA A 258 19.86 25.32 -9.35
CA ALA A 258 21.23 24.77 -9.39
C ALA A 258 21.38 23.43 -8.64
N ASN A 259 20.46 23.09 -7.73
CA ASN A 259 20.41 21.83 -7.00
C ASN A 259 19.54 20.74 -7.69
N GLY A 260 19.07 20.99 -8.92
CA GLY A 260 18.24 20.05 -9.69
C GLY A 260 16.72 20.17 -9.46
N ASP A 261 16.27 20.86 -8.40
CA ASP A 261 14.84 21.02 -8.12
C ASP A 261 14.14 21.89 -9.16
N LEU A 262 12.85 21.65 -9.41
CA LEU A 262 12.01 22.56 -10.18
C LEU A 262 11.96 23.95 -9.54
N ALA A 263 12.25 24.99 -10.34
CA ALA A 263 12.11 26.37 -9.88
C ALA A 263 10.63 26.72 -9.72
N ASP A 264 10.20 27.10 -8.51
CA ASP A 264 8.83 27.55 -8.26
C ASP A 264 8.65 29.00 -8.71
N ASN A 265 8.64 29.23 -10.02
CA ASN A 265 8.47 30.54 -10.64
C ASN A 265 7.12 30.63 -11.39
N ALA A 266 6.65 31.86 -11.64
CA ALA A 266 5.36 32.10 -12.30
C ALA A 266 5.25 31.44 -13.68
N LYS A 267 6.37 31.37 -14.42
CA LYS A 267 6.44 30.77 -15.76
C LYS A 267 6.23 29.25 -15.73
N ASN A 268 6.83 28.53 -14.78
CA ASN A 268 6.61 27.11 -14.57
C ASN A 268 5.18 26.81 -14.09
N ARG A 269 4.56 27.72 -13.33
CA ARG A 269 3.14 27.59 -12.91
C ARG A 269 2.19 27.72 -14.11
N GLU A 270 2.37 28.73 -14.97
CA GLU A 270 1.56 28.96 -16.17
C GLU A 270 1.78 27.86 -17.24
N ASN A 271 3.00 27.32 -17.36
CA ASN A 271 3.30 26.17 -18.22
C ASN A 271 2.59 24.91 -17.72
N ALA A 272 2.63 24.64 -16.41
CA ALA A 272 1.97 23.50 -15.81
C ALA A 272 0.43 23.58 -15.89
N GLU A 273 -0.17 24.77 -15.72
CA GLU A 273 -1.62 24.98 -15.89
C GLU A 273 -2.10 24.69 -17.31
N ARG A 274 -1.28 25.02 -18.32
CA ARG A 274 -1.60 24.75 -19.73
C ARG A 274 -1.45 23.27 -20.09
N ALA A 275 -0.41 22.60 -19.61
CA ALA A 275 -0.30 21.14 -19.69
C ALA A 275 -1.48 20.44 -18.97
N TYR A 276 -1.92 20.99 -17.85
CA TYR A 276 -3.00 20.47 -17.02
C TYR A 276 -4.38 20.52 -17.69
N ASN A 277 -4.74 21.64 -18.35
CA ASN A 277 -6.03 21.77 -19.04
C ASN A 277 -6.21 20.80 -20.20
N LEU A 278 -5.11 20.34 -20.82
CA LEU A 278 -5.14 19.36 -21.90
C LEU A 278 -5.56 17.95 -21.39
N ILE A 279 -5.24 17.61 -20.15
CA ILE A 279 -5.53 16.28 -19.56
C ILE A 279 -6.89 16.22 -18.87
N MET A 280 -7.27 17.28 -18.14
CA MET A 280 -8.53 17.27 -17.37
C MET A 280 -9.77 17.21 -18.25
N LYS A 281 -9.67 17.68 -19.51
CA LYS A 281 -10.80 17.71 -20.43
C LYS A 281 -11.26 16.30 -20.87
N ASP A 282 -10.37 15.31 -20.85
CA ASP A 282 -10.63 13.95 -21.32
C ASP A 282 -10.28 12.85 -20.28
N LYS A 283 -10.20 13.20 -18.98
CA LYS A 283 -9.82 12.26 -17.91
C LYS A 283 -10.69 11.00 -17.86
N GLU A 284 -11.99 11.12 -18.12
CA GLU A 284 -12.91 9.98 -18.15
C GLU A 284 -12.67 9.09 -19.37
N LYS A 285 -12.28 9.66 -20.52
CA LYS A 285 -11.91 8.88 -21.71
C LYS A 285 -10.67 8.03 -21.47
N LEU A 286 -9.72 8.49 -20.65
CA LEU A 286 -8.54 7.69 -20.29
C LEU A 286 -8.91 6.41 -19.53
N LEU A 287 -10.05 6.39 -18.82
CA LEU A 287 -10.54 5.20 -18.13
C LEU A 287 -11.39 4.29 -19.03
N SER A 288 -11.94 4.82 -20.13
CA SER A 288 -12.71 4.06 -21.11
C SER A 288 -11.82 3.24 -22.05
N PHE A 289 -12.28 2.04 -22.40
CA PHE A 289 -11.70 1.22 -23.47
C PHE A 289 -11.85 1.84 -24.87
N ASP A 290 -12.73 2.84 -25.05
CA ASP A 290 -12.88 3.56 -26.32
C ASP A 290 -11.62 4.38 -26.67
N SER A 291 -10.84 4.76 -25.66
CA SER A 291 -9.55 5.39 -25.87
C SER A 291 -8.46 4.33 -25.96
N LYS A 292 -7.71 4.33 -27.06
CA LYS A 292 -6.53 3.48 -27.25
C LYS A 292 -5.34 3.87 -26.38
N LEU A 293 -5.32 5.12 -25.90
CA LEU A 293 -4.23 5.64 -25.09
C LEU A 293 -4.12 4.90 -23.75
N LYS A 294 -2.93 4.34 -23.49
CA LYS A 294 -2.60 3.53 -22.30
C LYS A 294 -1.28 3.93 -21.63
N PHE A 295 -0.35 4.51 -22.38
CA PHE A 295 0.98 4.91 -21.91
C PHE A 295 1.15 6.43 -21.97
N ILE A 296 1.64 7.00 -20.88
CA ILE A 296 1.64 8.45 -20.66
C ILE A 296 3.09 8.86 -20.37
N PHE A 297 3.66 9.76 -21.18
CA PHE A 297 5.00 10.31 -20.95
C PHE A 297 4.88 11.71 -20.35
N SER A 298 5.58 11.96 -19.24
CA SER A 298 5.55 13.25 -18.53
C SER A 298 6.95 13.68 -18.11
N HIS A 299 7.29 14.95 -18.34
CA HIS A 299 8.58 15.50 -17.90
C HIS A 299 8.54 15.98 -16.43
N SER A 300 7.42 16.52 -15.96
CA SER A 300 7.25 16.98 -14.57
C SER A 300 6.44 15.98 -13.74
N ALA A 301 6.61 16.01 -12.42
CA ALA A 301 5.56 15.50 -11.54
C ALA A 301 4.28 16.24 -11.96
N LEU A 302 3.27 15.50 -12.44
CA LEU A 302 2.00 16.09 -12.84
C LEU A 302 1.50 16.96 -11.65
N ARG A 303 0.74 18.05 -11.81
CA ARG A 303 0.35 18.87 -10.63
C ARG A 303 -0.88 18.32 -9.91
N GLU A 304 -1.28 18.95 -8.81
CA GLU A 304 -2.51 18.64 -8.05
C GLU A 304 -3.71 18.61 -9.03
N GLY A 305 -4.36 17.45 -9.15
CA GLY A 305 -5.52 17.22 -10.02
C GLY A 305 -5.32 16.16 -11.13
N TRP A 306 -4.08 15.85 -11.54
CA TRP A 306 -3.83 14.62 -12.30
C TRP A 306 -3.83 13.43 -11.35
N ASP A 307 -4.80 12.56 -11.55
CA ASP A 307 -5.26 11.72 -10.48
C ASP A 307 -6.10 10.56 -11.03
N ASN A 308 -5.42 9.66 -11.73
CA ASN A 308 -6.04 8.51 -12.38
C ASN A 308 -5.85 7.26 -11.50
N PRO A 309 -6.94 6.64 -11.01
CA PRO A 309 -6.86 5.45 -10.17
C PRO A 309 -6.31 4.21 -10.86
N ASN A 310 -6.28 4.17 -12.20
CA ASN A 310 -5.93 3.00 -12.99
C ASN A 310 -4.46 2.98 -13.46
N VAL A 311 -3.61 3.80 -12.85
CA VAL A 311 -2.16 3.73 -13.07
C VAL A 311 -1.59 2.53 -12.31
N PHE A 312 -1.06 1.54 -13.02
CA PHE A 312 -0.49 0.33 -12.44
C PHE A 312 1.03 0.26 -12.57
N GLN A 313 1.62 0.99 -13.52
CA GLN A 313 3.07 1.07 -13.68
C GLN A 313 3.55 2.52 -13.63
N ILE A 314 4.63 2.76 -12.90
CA ILE A 314 5.37 4.02 -12.92
C ILE A 314 6.82 3.70 -13.26
N CYS A 315 7.29 4.23 -14.38
CA CYS A 315 8.68 4.12 -14.81
C CYS A 315 9.37 5.47 -14.66
N ALA A 316 10.42 5.52 -13.85
CA ALA A 316 11.25 6.71 -13.71
C ALA A 316 12.47 6.61 -14.64
N LEU A 317 12.36 7.17 -15.85
CA LEU A 317 13.49 7.29 -16.78
C LEU A 317 14.44 8.43 -16.43
N ARG A 318 14.12 9.23 -15.42
CA ARG A 318 15.01 10.22 -14.80
C ARG A 318 15.43 9.76 -13.42
N ASP A 319 16.53 10.31 -12.92
CA ASP A 319 16.86 10.17 -11.50
C ASP A 319 15.75 10.84 -10.67
N ILE A 320 15.15 10.06 -9.78
CA ILE A 320 14.15 10.58 -8.86
C ILE A 320 14.90 11.49 -7.89
N GLY A 321 14.60 12.80 -7.93
CA GLY A 321 15.28 13.84 -7.16
C GLY A 321 15.04 13.74 -5.66
N THR A 322 14.61 14.82 -5.02
CA THR A 322 14.43 14.86 -3.55
C THR A 322 13.37 13.87 -3.07
N GLU A 323 13.48 13.46 -1.79
CA GLU A 323 12.49 12.61 -1.07
C GLU A 323 11.03 13.05 -1.34
N ARG A 324 10.80 14.36 -1.40
CA ARG A 324 9.48 14.95 -1.66
C ARG A 324 8.95 14.65 -3.07
N GLU A 325 9.83 14.66 -4.08
CA GLU A 325 9.46 14.37 -5.46
C GLU A 325 9.13 12.88 -5.65
N ARG A 326 9.90 11.99 -5.03
CA ARG A 326 9.65 10.54 -5.00
C ARG A 326 8.23 10.25 -4.52
N ARG A 327 7.88 10.77 -3.34
CA ARG A 327 6.55 10.58 -2.73
C ARG A 327 5.42 11.14 -3.59
N GLN A 328 5.58 12.31 -4.18
CA GLN A 328 4.55 12.92 -5.05
C GLN A 328 4.37 12.18 -6.39
N THR A 329 5.43 11.54 -6.86
CA THR A 329 5.45 10.76 -8.10
C THR A 329 4.71 9.44 -7.90
N ILE A 330 5.09 8.68 -6.85
CA ILE A 330 4.49 7.38 -6.53
C ILE A 330 3.06 7.53 -5.98
N GLY A 331 2.81 8.56 -5.17
CA GLY A 331 1.50 8.80 -4.54
C GLY A 331 0.34 8.94 -5.53
N ARG A 332 0.64 9.24 -6.81
CA ARG A 332 -0.35 9.30 -7.90
C ARG A 332 -0.83 7.92 -8.35
N GLY A 333 0.02 6.91 -8.25
CA GLY A 333 -0.31 5.52 -8.60
C GLY A 333 -1.01 4.75 -7.47
N LEU A 334 -0.94 5.25 -6.22
CA LEU A 334 -1.38 4.50 -5.03
C LEU A 334 -2.89 4.38 -4.86
N ARG A 335 -3.70 4.99 -5.71
CA ARG A 335 -5.16 4.91 -5.57
C ARG A 335 -5.71 3.57 -6.03
N LEU A 336 -6.74 3.08 -5.35
CA LEU A 336 -7.49 1.91 -5.80
C LEU A 336 -8.13 2.16 -7.17
N CYS A 337 -7.95 1.20 -8.08
CA CYS A 337 -8.46 1.23 -9.44
C CYS A 337 -10.00 1.22 -9.49
N VAL A 338 -10.54 1.63 -10.63
CA VAL A 338 -11.97 1.55 -10.96
C VAL A 338 -12.21 0.70 -12.20
N ASN A 339 -13.33 0.01 -12.22
CA ASN A 339 -13.82 -0.68 -13.42
C ASN A 339 -14.54 0.29 -14.38
N GLN A 340 -15.01 -0.22 -15.52
CA GLN A 340 -15.75 0.57 -16.52
C GLN A 340 -17.06 1.19 -16.00
N THR A 341 -17.61 0.75 -14.86
CA THR A 341 -18.79 1.36 -14.24
C THR A 341 -18.43 2.41 -13.19
N GLY A 342 -17.15 2.73 -13.00
CA GLY A 342 -16.65 3.68 -12.03
C GLY A 342 -16.58 3.15 -10.59
N GLN A 343 -16.84 1.86 -10.37
CA GLN A 343 -16.77 1.23 -9.05
C GLN A 343 -15.32 0.93 -8.66
N ARG A 344 -14.93 1.31 -7.44
CA ARG A 344 -13.59 1.02 -6.89
C ARG A 344 -13.45 -0.44 -6.50
N LEU A 345 -12.40 -1.09 -6.98
CA LEU A 345 -12.05 -2.47 -6.64
C LEU A 345 -11.05 -2.48 -5.48
N ARG A 346 -11.23 -3.38 -4.51
CA ARG A 346 -10.35 -3.58 -3.34
C ARG A 346 -9.56 -4.88 -3.48
N GLY A 347 -8.54 -5.05 -2.66
CA GLY A 347 -7.67 -6.22 -2.66
C GLY A 347 -6.33 -5.94 -3.34
N PHE A 348 -5.25 -6.47 -2.76
CA PHE A 348 -3.89 -6.35 -3.28
C PHE A 348 -3.61 -7.26 -4.49
N ASP A 349 -4.42 -8.28 -4.70
CA ASP A 349 -4.43 -9.10 -5.91
C ASP A 349 -4.72 -8.27 -7.17
N ILE A 350 -5.63 -7.29 -7.05
CA ILE A 350 -5.96 -6.35 -8.12
C ILE A 350 -5.05 -5.13 -8.07
N ASN A 351 -4.88 -4.54 -6.87
CA ASN A 351 -4.27 -3.23 -6.68
C ASN A 351 -2.78 -3.30 -6.29
N THR A 352 -1.93 -3.61 -7.27
CA THR A 352 -0.47 -3.53 -7.16
C THR A 352 0.07 -2.48 -8.11
N LEU A 353 0.85 -1.54 -7.60
CA LEU A 353 1.60 -0.53 -8.34
C LEU A 353 3.03 -1.00 -8.51
N THR A 354 3.44 -1.29 -9.75
CA THR A 354 4.82 -1.66 -10.08
C THR A 354 5.62 -0.40 -10.41
N VAL A 355 6.70 -0.17 -9.66
CA VAL A 355 7.63 0.95 -9.84
C VAL A 355 8.90 0.41 -10.51
N ILE A 356 9.20 0.91 -11.70
CA ILE A 356 10.40 0.57 -12.46
C ILE A 356 11.43 1.67 -12.21
N ALA A 357 12.55 1.32 -11.58
CA ALA A 357 13.58 2.26 -11.15
C ALA A 357 14.99 1.69 -11.40
N THR A 358 15.99 2.59 -11.42
CA THR A 358 17.41 2.25 -11.54
C THR A 358 18.06 1.90 -10.20
N GLU A 359 17.46 2.29 -9.07
CA GLU A 359 17.93 1.90 -7.74
C GLU A 359 17.49 0.47 -7.39
N SER A 360 18.25 -0.21 -6.51
CA SER A 360 17.90 -1.57 -6.08
C SER A 360 16.60 -1.58 -5.27
N TYR A 361 15.94 -2.74 -5.21
CA TYR A 361 14.75 -2.92 -4.40
C TYR A 361 14.99 -2.56 -2.92
N GLU A 362 16.13 -2.98 -2.34
CA GLU A 362 16.49 -2.69 -0.94
C GLU A 362 16.66 -1.19 -0.73
N GLN A 363 17.37 -0.52 -1.64
CA GLN A 363 17.62 0.91 -1.56
C GLN A 363 16.31 1.70 -1.66
N PHE A 364 15.44 1.34 -2.60
CA PHE A 364 14.12 1.93 -2.73
C PHE A 364 13.30 1.76 -1.44
N ALA A 365 13.28 0.54 -0.90
CA ALA A 365 12.51 0.21 0.28
C ALA A 365 12.99 0.95 1.53
N GLU A 366 14.31 1.03 1.73
CA GLU A 366 14.90 1.79 2.83
C GLU A 366 14.61 3.29 2.73
N ASN A 367 14.75 3.86 1.54
CA ASN A 367 14.49 5.27 1.31
C ASN A 367 13.02 5.62 1.58
N LEU A 368 12.08 4.84 1.04
CA LEU A 368 10.65 5.06 1.27
C LEU A 368 10.29 4.91 2.76
N GLN A 369 10.91 3.96 3.46
CA GLN A 369 10.70 3.80 4.89
C GLN A 369 11.20 5.02 5.67
N LYS A 370 12.42 5.49 5.41
CA LYS A 370 12.99 6.70 6.06
C LYS A 370 12.11 7.93 5.82
N GLU A 371 11.55 8.07 4.63
CA GLU A 371 10.61 9.15 4.30
C GLU A 371 9.34 9.10 5.16
N ILE A 372 8.74 7.92 5.31
CA ILE A 372 7.55 7.73 6.15
C ILE A 372 7.88 8.01 7.62
N GLU A 373 9.04 7.56 8.10
CA GLU A 373 9.48 7.80 9.49
C GLU A 373 9.59 9.30 9.78
N LYS A 374 10.25 10.04 8.89
CA LYS A 374 10.44 11.50 9.00
C LYS A 374 9.11 12.26 9.04
N ASP A 375 8.15 11.87 8.20
CA ASP A 375 6.87 12.58 8.09
C ASP A 375 5.87 12.21 9.21
N THR A 376 5.85 10.94 9.62
CA THR A 376 4.97 10.49 10.71
C THR A 376 5.55 10.83 12.09
N GLY A 377 6.86 11.04 12.18
CA GLY A 377 7.61 11.13 13.44
C GLY A 377 7.70 9.79 14.17
N ILE A 378 7.48 8.68 13.46
CA ILE A 378 7.52 7.32 13.98
C ILE A 378 8.83 6.68 13.50
N ARG A 379 9.48 5.86 14.32
CA ARG A 379 10.66 5.09 13.91
C ARG A 379 10.28 3.61 13.84
N PHE A 380 10.27 3.02 12.66
CA PHE A 380 9.80 1.64 12.52
C PHE A 380 10.78 0.67 13.19
N GLY A 381 10.21 -0.35 13.82
CA GLY A 381 10.98 -1.37 14.52
C GLY A 381 11.66 -0.87 15.80
N ILE A 382 11.40 0.36 16.27
CA ILE A 382 11.94 0.89 17.52
C ILE A 382 10.80 1.51 18.33
N VAL A 383 10.62 1.07 19.57
CA VAL A 383 9.74 1.73 20.54
C VAL A 383 10.59 2.69 21.37
N GLU A 384 10.26 3.99 21.31
CA GLU A 384 10.92 4.99 22.14
C GLU A 384 10.28 5.05 23.55
N LYS A 385 11.03 5.47 24.56
CA LYS A 385 10.56 5.48 25.96
C LYS A 385 9.34 6.37 26.19
N HIS A 386 9.21 7.45 25.43
CA HIS A 386 8.13 8.44 25.55
C HIS A 386 6.96 8.16 24.59
N GLN A 387 7.01 7.05 23.86
CA GLN A 387 6.09 6.73 22.77
C GLN A 387 4.62 6.60 23.21
N PHE A 388 4.37 6.27 24.48
CA PHE A 388 3.03 6.12 25.04
C PHE A 388 2.61 7.32 25.88
N ALA A 389 3.44 8.35 26.01
CA ALA A 389 3.18 9.48 26.92
C ALA A 389 1.89 10.24 26.57
N THR A 390 1.45 10.21 25.31
CA THR A 390 0.23 10.87 24.82
C THR A 390 -1.01 9.98 24.85
N VAL A 391 -0.91 8.70 25.26
CA VAL A 391 -2.06 7.80 25.44
C VAL A 391 -3.00 8.41 26.47
N THR A 392 -4.31 8.37 26.21
CA THR A 392 -5.26 9.05 27.10
C THR A 392 -5.63 8.14 28.26
N ILE A 393 -5.45 8.62 29.49
CA ILE A 393 -5.99 8.01 30.70
C ILE A 393 -7.22 8.79 31.14
N THR A 394 -8.29 8.07 31.47
CA THR A 394 -9.39 8.63 32.26
C THR A 394 -9.08 8.39 33.74
N ASP A 395 -8.87 9.47 34.49
CA ASP A 395 -8.77 9.40 35.96
C ASP A 395 -10.13 9.05 36.59
N GLU A 396 -10.11 8.74 37.89
CA GLU A 396 -11.32 8.39 38.67
C GLU A 396 -12.40 9.48 38.63
N ASP A 397 -12.01 10.75 38.38
CA ASP A 397 -12.93 11.90 38.27
C ASP A 397 -13.53 12.12 36.87
N GLY A 398 -13.20 11.25 35.90
CA GLY A 398 -13.66 11.31 34.51
C GLY A 398 -12.85 12.26 33.60
N THR A 399 -11.77 12.86 34.11
CA THR A 399 -10.87 13.73 33.35
C THR A 399 -9.92 12.93 32.48
N ALA A 400 -9.85 13.30 31.19
CA ALA A 400 -8.88 12.78 30.24
C ALA A 400 -7.53 13.50 30.42
N ARG A 401 -6.49 12.77 30.82
CA ARG A 401 -5.11 13.26 30.86
C ARG A 401 -4.17 12.36 30.07
N PRO A 402 -3.08 12.88 29.51
CA PRO A 402 -2.05 12.06 28.88
C PRO A 402 -1.39 11.12 29.92
N LEU A 403 -0.93 9.95 29.46
CA LEU A 403 -0.28 8.93 30.28
C LEU A 403 0.92 9.46 31.06
N GLY A 404 1.64 10.40 30.44
CA GLY A 404 2.85 10.99 30.99
C GLY A 404 4.10 10.16 30.67
N VAL A 405 5.26 10.81 30.75
CA VAL A 405 6.55 10.22 30.37
C VAL A 405 6.94 9.07 31.28
N GLU A 406 6.69 9.19 32.58
CA GLU A 406 7.08 8.21 33.59
C GLU A 406 6.37 6.85 33.40
N LYS A 407 5.04 6.87 33.25
CA LYS A 407 4.26 5.66 32.96
C LYS A 407 4.56 5.07 31.58
N SER A 408 4.87 5.92 30.60
CA SER A 408 5.35 5.47 29.29
C SER A 408 6.68 4.71 29.41
N GLU A 409 7.60 5.18 30.26
CA GLU A 409 8.87 4.50 30.52
C GLU A 409 8.70 3.19 31.29
N GLN A 410 7.76 3.12 32.25
CA GLN A 410 7.40 1.87 32.92
C GLN A 410 6.88 0.82 31.93
N LEU A 411 6.01 1.21 31.01
CA LEU A 411 5.51 0.34 29.95
C LEU A 411 6.65 -0.10 29.01
N TRP A 412 7.58 0.80 28.68
CA TRP A 412 8.76 0.47 27.88
C TRP A 412 9.67 -0.56 28.59
N ASN A 413 9.89 -0.39 29.89
CA ASN A 413 10.68 -1.35 30.70
C ASN A 413 9.99 -2.72 30.76
N PHE A 414 8.66 -2.76 30.89
CA PHE A 414 7.92 -4.01 30.80
C PHE A 414 8.11 -4.72 29.45
N LEU A 415 8.03 -3.97 28.33
CA LEU A 415 8.28 -4.54 27.00
C LEU A 415 9.70 -5.11 26.91
N LYS A 416 10.67 -4.42 27.51
CA LYS A 416 12.06 -4.88 27.56
C LYS A 416 12.21 -6.17 28.39
N GLU A 417 11.64 -6.21 29.59
CA GLU A 417 11.69 -7.38 30.48
C GLU A 417 11.03 -8.64 29.89
N LYS A 418 10.05 -8.46 28.99
CA LYS A 418 9.40 -9.56 28.28
C LYS A 418 10.08 -9.96 26.97
N ASP A 419 11.26 -9.41 26.69
CA ASP A 419 12.00 -9.57 25.42
C ASP A 419 11.16 -9.17 24.20
N PHE A 420 10.23 -8.24 24.37
CA PHE A 420 9.47 -7.65 23.26
C PHE A 420 10.28 -6.58 22.54
N VAL A 421 11.17 -5.89 23.26
CA VAL A 421 12.14 -4.93 22.73
C VAL A 421 13.53 -5.17 23.33
N ASP A 422 14.60 -4.79 22.62
CA ASP A 422 15.97 -4.85 23.15
C ASP A 422 16.35 -3.61 24.01
N ASN A 423 17.60 -3.56 24.47
CA ASN A 423 18.16 -2.43 25.23
C ASN A 423 18.07 -1.07 24.52
N LYS A 424 17.96 -1.06 23.19
CA LYS A 424 17.84 0.14 22.35
C LYS A 424 16.39 0.42 21.92
N GLY A 425 15.43 -0.38 22.41
CA GLY A 425 14.02 -0.28 22.04
C GLY A 425 13.68 -0.99 20.73
N LYS A 426 14.61 -1.74 20.13
CA LYS A 426 14.37 -2.45 18.87
C LYS A 426 13.39 -3.60 19.10
N ILE A 427 12.30 -3.59 18.35
CA ILE A 427 11.24 -4.59 18.37
C ILE A 427 11.79 -5.95 17.98
N GLN A 428 11.49 -6.94 18.81
CA GLN A 428 11.83 -8.34 18.59
C GLN A 428 10.67 -9.08 17.90
N ASP A 429 10.97 -10.18 17.21
CA ASP A 429 9.96 -10.99 16.52
C ASP A 429 8.90 -11.54 17.49
N ARG A 430 9.25 -11.73 18.76
CA ARG A 430 8.31 -12.13 19.81
C ARG A 430 7.15 -11.13 19.96
N LEU A 431 7.43 -9.82 19.92
CA LEU A 431 6.41 -8.78 19.99
C LEU A 431 5.53 -8.78 18.73
N ARG A 432 6.15 -8.93 17.56
CA ARG A 432 5.42 -9.04 16.28
C ARG A 432 4.46 -10.21 16.29
N THR A 433 4.90 -11.37 16.75
CA THR A 433 4.06 -12.57 16.89
C THR A 433 2.95 -12.35 17.91
N ALA A 434 3.25 -11.78 19.07
CA ALA A 434 2.25 -11.52 20.11
C ALA A 434 1.14 -10.56 19.66
N ILE A 435 1.50 -9.48 18.95
CA ILE A 435 0.53 -8.53 18.35
C ILE A 435 -0.32 -9.24 17.29
N LYS A 436 0.32 -9.99 16.39
CA LYS A 436 -0.34 -10.67 15.27
C LYS A 436 -1.32 -11.75 15.75
N GLU A 437 -0.97 -12.47 16.80
CA GLU A 437 -1.84 -13.48 17.43
C GLU A 437 -2.86 -12.89 18.42
N LYS A 438 -2.86 -11.56 18.63
CA LYS A 438 -3.67 -10.87 19.65
C LYS A 438 -3.50 -11.47 21.06
N LYS A 439 -2.28 -11.87 21.40
CA LYS A 439 -1.91 -12.48 22.70
C LYS A 439 -1.03 -11.56 23.55
N LEU A 440 -0.91 -10.29 23.20
CA LEU A 440 -0.14 -9.33 23.97
C LEU A 440 -0.80 -9.12 25.34
N LYS A 441 -0.12 -9.53 26.41
CA LYS A 441 -0.58 -9.29 27.78
C LYS A 441 0.12 -8.07 28.32
N LEU A 442 -0.63 -7.00 28.53
CA LEU A 442 -0.15 -5.79 29.19
C LEU A 442 -0.36 -5.88 30.71
N PRO A 443 0.42 -5.15 31.52
CA PRO A 443 0.17 -5.03 32.96
C PRO A 443 -1.26 -4.56 33.26
N SER A 444 -1.83 -5.02 34.37
CA SER A 444 -3.22 -4.71 34.76
C SER A 444 -3.51 -3.21 34.84
N GLU A 445 -2.51 -2.40 35.19
CA GLU A 445 -2.58 -0.94 35.25
C GLU A 445 -2.93 -0.30 33.88
N PHE A 446 -2.53 -0.93 32.77
CA PHE A 446 -2.76 -0.44 31.40
C PHE A 446 -3.93 -1.13 30.70
N SER A 447 -4.69 -1.98 31.41
CA SER A 447 -5.78 -2.77 30.83
C SER A 447 -6.88 -1.90 30.19
N LYS A 448 -7.18 -0.73 30.76
CA LYS A 448 -8.16 0.23 30.23
C LYS A 448 -7.69 0.86 28.91
N GLN A 449 -6.39 0.99 28.69
CA GLN A 449 -5.77 1.60 27.51
C GLN A 449 -5.16 0.57 26.56
N ALA A 450 -5.40 -0.73 26.80
CA ALA A 450 -4.75 -1.80 26.07
C ALA A 450 -4.92 -1.69 24.55
N GLY A 451 -6.11 -1.29 24.09
CA GLY A 451 -6.39 -1.08 22.66
C GLY A 451 -5.56 0.04 22.03
N GLU A 452 -5.37 1.18 22.70
CA GLU A 452 -4.52 2.27 22.19
C GLU A 452 -3.04 1.86 22.17
N ILE A 453 -2.57 1.20 23.23
CA ILE A 453 -1.19 0.73 23.34
C ILE A 453 -0.89 -0.33 22.28
N GLU A 454 -1.78 -1.30 22.09
CA GLU A 454 -1.67 -2.32 21.04
C GLU A 454 -1.67 -1.70 19.64
N ALA A 455 -2.50 -0.69 19.40
CA ALA A 455 -2.51 0.03 18.13
C ALA A 455 -1.18 0.73 17.84
N ILE A 456 -0.60 1.40 18.86
CA ILE A 456 0.72 2.04 18.75
C ILE A 456 1.81 0.99 18.48
N LEU A 457 1.81 -0.11 19.25
CA LEU A 457 2.79 -1.18 19.11
C LEU A 457 2.68 -1.89 17.76
N ARG A 458 1.46 -2.17 17.28
CA ARG A 458 1.21 -2.74 15.96
C ARG A 458 1.79 -1.86 14.86
N LYS A 459 1.60 -0.55 14.97
CA LYS A 459 2.11 0.43 14.01
C LYS A 459 3.63 0.50 13.98
N LEU A 460 4.27 0.48 15.15
CA LEU A 460 5.73 0.47 15.27
C LEU A 460 6.34 -0.86 14.81
N ALA A 461 5.64 -1.96 15.07
CA ALA A 461 6.04 -3.30 14.67
C ALA A 461 5.82 -3.57 13.17
N GLY A 462 4.86 -2.87 12.57
CA GLY A 462 4.56 -2.89 11.15
C GLY A 462 5.68 -2.32 10.29
N LYS A 463 5.80 -2.84 9.07
CA LYS A 463 6.63 -2.28 8.00
C LYS A 463 5.74 -2.16 6.78
N LEU A 464 5.93 -1.12 5.97
CA LEU A 464 5.32 -1.10 4.64
C LEU A 464 5.97 -2.21 3.82
N GLU A 465 5.21 -3.24 3.48
CA GLU A 465 5.72 -4.39 2.73
C GLU A 465 5.78 -3.99 1.26
N ILE A 466 6.99 -3.64 0.83
CA ILE A 466 7.31 -3.41 -0.57
C ILE A 466 7.76 -4.75 -1.11
N LYS A 467 7.27 -5.12 -2.30
CA LYS A 467 7.58 -6.41 -2.91
C LYS A 467 8.58 -6.26 -4.04
N ASN A 468 9.42 -7.28 -4.24
CA ASN A 468 10.30 -7.35 -5.40
C ASN A 468 9.55 -8.02 -6.55
N ALA A 469 9.42 -7.34 -7.69
CA ALA A 469 8.75 -7.85 -8.88
C ALA A 469 9.41 -9.10 -9.44
N ASP A 470 10.72 -9.23 -9.30
CA ASP A 470 11.47 -10.36 -9.85
C ASP A 470 11.35 -11.63 -8.98
N GLU A 471 10.82 -11.49 -7.76
CA GLU A 471 10.43 -12.62 -6.92
C GLU A 471 8.98 -13.08 -7.17
N ARG A 472 8.25 -12.43 -8.08
CA ARG A 472 6.87 -12.78 -8.45
C ARG A 472 6.87 -14.10 -9.22
N VAL A 473 6.04 -15.04 -8.77
CA VAL A 473 5.91 -16.36 -9.37
C VAL A 473 4.46 -16.63 -9.72
N THR A 474 4.24 -17.05 -10.96
CA THR A 474 2.95 -17.62 -11.40
C THR A 474 2.78 -18.99 -10.78
N ILE A 475 1.69 -19.16 -10.04
CA ILE A 475 1.32 -20.38 -9.35
C ILE A 475 0.36 -21.14 -10.25
N ARG A 476 0.87 -22.20 -10.88
CA ARG A 476 0.08 -23.06 -11.73
C ARG A 476 -0.75 -24.03 -10.89
N THR A 477 -1.88 -24.45 -11.45
CA THR A 477 -2.65 -25.58 -10.94
C THR A 477 -1.87 -26.88 -11.10
N ARG A 478 -2.08 -27.79 -10.13
CA ARG A 478 -1.61 -29.17 -10.19
C ARG A 478 -2.73 -30.01 -10.78
N GLU A 479 -2.70 -30.19 -12.11
CA GLU A 479 -3.79 -30.86 -12.85
C GLU A 479 -4.12 -32.25 -12.30
N ALA A 480 -3.11 -33.04 -11.93
CA ALA A 480 -3.32 -34.36 -11.33
C ALA A 480 -4.16 -34.34 -10.04
N VAL A 481 -4.09 -33.26 -9.24
CA VAL A 481 -4.91 -33.10 -8.03
C VAL A 481 -6.26 -32.49 -8.38
N LEU A 482 -6.28 -31.49 -9.27
CA LEU A 482 -7.52 -30.84 -9.71
C LEU A 482 -8.47 -31.86 -10.38
N GLU A 483 -7.94 -32.78 -11.18
CA GLU A 483 -8.71 -33.79 -11.91
C GLU A 483 -8.96 -35.07 -11.10
N SER A 484 -8.46 -35.15 -9.87
CA SER A 484 -8.63 -36.31 -9.00
C SER A 484 -10.08 -36.47 -8.53
N GLU A 485 -10.50 -37.71 -8.29
CA GLU A 485 -11.86 -38.00 -7.81
C GLU A 485 -12.10 -37.43 -6.42
N GLU A 486 -11.05 -37.38 -5.59
CA GLU A 486 -11.06 -36.74 -4.27
C GLU A 486 -11.42 -35.25 -4.36
N PHE A 487 -10.78 -34.51 -5.28
CA PHE A 487 -11.06 -33.10 -5.42
C PHE A 487 -12.43 -32.83 -6.03
N LYS A 488 -12.82 -33.58 -7.07
CA LYS A 488 -14.18 -33.47 -7.65
C LYS A 488 -15.25 -33.69 -6.58
N ALA A 489 -15.10 -34.73 -5.75
CA ALA A 489 -16.02 -35.00 -4.67
C ALA A 489 -16.09 -33.86 -3.65
N LEU A 490 -14.96 -33.26 -3.30
CA LEU A 490 -14.91 -32.08 -2.42
C LEU A 490 -15.59 -30.87 -3.08
N TRP A 491 -15.28 -30.60 -4.35
CA TRP A 491 -15.78 -29.46 -5.09
C TRP A 491 -17.29 -29.51 -5.31
N ASP A 492 -17.83 -30.68 -5.67
CA ASP A 492 -19.27 -30.89 -5.89
C ASP A 492 -20.13 -30.53 -4.67
N ARG A 493 -19.57 -30.67 -3.46
CA ARG A 493 -20.26 -30.33 -2.20
C ARG A 493 -20.30 -28.84 -1.90
N ILE A 494 -19.38 -28.05 -2.47
CA ILE A 494 -19.21 -26.63 -2.11
C ILE A 494 -19.44 -25.66 -3.27
N LYS A 495 -19.42 -26.13 -4.51
CA LYS A 495 -19.41 -25.27 -5.72
C LYS A 495 -20.70 -24.48 -5.98
N HIS A 496 -21.82 -24.85 -5.37
CA HIS A 496 -23.13 -24.32 -5.74
C HIS A 496 -23.37 -22.90 -5.22
N LYS A 497 -23.94 -22.05 -6.08
CA LYS A 497 -24.28 -20.67 -5.72
C LYS A 497 -25.63 -20.60 -5.02
N THR A 498 -25.69 -19.77 -3.99
CA THR A 498 -26.93 -19.46 -3.28
C THR A 498 -27.27 -17.98 -3.46
N THR A 499 -28.55 -17.68 -3.46
CA THR A 499 -29.05 -16.33 -3.20
C THR A 499 -29.56 -16.24 -1.77
N TYR A 500 -29.81 -15.04 -1.28
CA TYR A 500 -30.35 -14.83 0.06
C TYR A 500 -31.57 -13.92 0.04
N ARG A 501 -32.44 -14.15 1.03
CA ARG A 501 -33.48 -13.21 1.44
C ARG A 501 -33.27 -12.89 2.91
N VAL A 502 -33.48 -11.63 3.27
CA VAL A 502 -33.43 -11.22 4.68
C VAL A 502 -34.85 -11.05 5.17
N GLU A 503 -35.20 -11.80 6.20
CA GLU A 503 -36.42 -11.63 6.96
C GLU A 503 -36.15 -10.65 8.11
N PHE A 504 -37.02 -9.64 8.26
CA PHE A 504 -36.84 -8.60 9.26
C PHE A 504 -38.03 -8.55 10.21
N ASP A 505 -37.74 -8.65 11.50
CA ASP A 505 -38.67 -8.27 12.55
C ASP A 505 -38.38 -6.82 12.96
N ASN A 506 -39.27 -5.92 12.53
CA ASN A 506 -39.11 -4.49 12.77
C ASN A 506 -39.26 -4.13 14.25
N ASP A 507 -40.15 -4.80 14.98
CA ASP A 507 -40.39 -4.49 16.39
C ASP A 507 -39.21 -4.98 17.23
N LYS A 508 -38.71 -6.18 16.95
CA LYS A 508 -37.49 -6.69 17.58
C LYS A 508 -36.27 -5.80 17.29
N LEU A 509 -36.11 -5.32 16.06
CA LEU A 509 -35.01 -4.43 15.70
C LEU A 509 -35.06 -3.12 16.51
N ILE A 510 -36.26 -2.56 16.70
CA ILE A 510 -36.46 -1.35 17.50
C ILE A 510 -36.09 -1.62 18.96
N GLU A 511 -36.56 -2.73 19.54
CA GLU A 511 -36.25 -3.14 20.91
C GLU A 511 -34.74 -3.32 21.12
N ASP A 512 -34.07 -4.04 20.21
CA ASP A 512 -32.64 -4.29 20.28
C ASP A 512 -31.82 -2.99 20.08
N CYS A 513 -32.28 -2.04 19.25
CA CYS A 513 -31.65 -0.73 19.12
C CYS A 513 -31.80 0.09 20.40
N ALA A 514 -32.99 0.10 20.99
CA ALA A 514 -33.26 0.80 22.25
C ALA A 514 -32.39 0.25 23.38
N ARG A 515 -32.29 -1.08 23.49
CA ARG A 515 -31.41 -1.76 24.45
C ARG A 515 -29.94 -1.43 24.22
N ALA A 516 -29.47 -1.42 22.97
CA ALA A 516 -28.09 -1.08 22.64
C ALA A 516 -27.72 0.37 23.03
N ILE A 517 -28.65 1.32 22.89
CA ILE A 517 -28.45 2.69 23.37
C ILE A 517 -28.45 2.73 24.90
N LEU A 518 -29.38 2.02 25.55
CA LEU A 518 -29.48 1.92 27.00
C LEU A 518 -28.16 1.43 27.63
N ASP A 519 -27.54 0.40 27.04
CA ASP A 519 -26.30 -0.22 27.52
C ASP A 519 -25.02 0.55 27.11
N ALA A 520 -25.14 1.62 26.33
CA ALA A 520 -23.99 2.39 25.86
C ALA A 520 -23.32 3.20 26.99
N PRO A 521 -22.06 3.65 26.83
CA PRO A 521 -21.36 4.42 27.86
C PRO A 521 -22.12 5.67 28.32
N PRO A 522 -21.96 6.11 29.58
CA PRO A 522 -22.61 7.31 30.09
C PRO A 522 -22.09 8.58 29.38
N ILE A 523 -22.99 9.52 29.15
CA ILE A 523 -22.67 10.80 28.51
C ILE A 523 -22.31 11.82 29.58
N THR A 524 -21.11 12.40 29.45
CA THR A 524 -20.57 13.33 30.44
C THR A 524 -20.95 14.77 30.10
N LYS A 525 -21.23 15.58 31.13
CA LYS A 525 -21.49 17.03 30.96
C LYS A 525 -20.20 17.75 30.54
N THR A 526 -20.33 18.77 29.69
CA THR A 526 -19.26 19.70 29.33
C THR A 526 -18.69 20.37 30.59
N ARG A 527 -17.37 20.34 30.78
CA ARG A 527 -16.68 21.00 31.92
C ARG A 527 -15.73 22.07 31.41
N ALA A 528 -15.81 23.29 31.95
CA ALA A 528 -14.78 24.32 31.75
C ALA A 528 -13.72 24.21 32.84
N GLN A 529 -12.47 24.45 32.44
CA GLN A 529 -11.35 24.58 33.35
C GLN A 529 -10.82 26.02 33.25
N PHE A 530 -10.94 26.78 34.35
CA PHE A 530 -10.27 28.08 34.45
C PHE A 530 -8.81 27.86 34.84
N ARG A 531 -7.87 28.22 33.96
CA ARG A 531 -6.47 28.42 34.33
C ARG A 531 -6.25 29.90 34.58
N LYS A 532 -6.04 30.29 35.84
CA LYS A 532 -5.41 31.58 36.16
C LYS A 532 -3.91 31.43 35.97
N ALA A 533 -3.35 32.12 34.99
CA ALA A 533 -1.92 32.27 34.82
C ALA A 533 -1.56 33.73 35.15
N ASP A 534 -1.10 33.99 36.37
CA ASP A 534 -0.45 35.25 36.68
C ASP A 534 1.00 35.17 36.18
N ILE A 535 1.31 35.94 35.14
CA ILE A 535 2.67 36.07 34.60
C ILE A 535 3.36 37.21 35.35
N ALA A 536 4.14 36.88 36.38
CA ALA A 536 5.10 37.82 36.96
C ALA A 536 6.45 37.67 36.24
N ILE A 537 6.80 38.65 35.39
CA ILE A 537 8.11 38.70 34.72
C ILE A 537 9.12 39.36 35.68
N GLY A 538 10.05 38.56 36.21
CA GLY A 538 11.26 39.01 36.89
C GLY A 538 12.51 38.48 36.19
N LYS A 539 13.57 39.30 36.10
CA LYS A 539 14.86 38.95 35.50
C LYS A 539 15.59 37.90 36.35
N GLY A 540 15.28 36.62 36.17
CA GLY A 540 16.03 35.53 36.79
C GLY A 540 15.20 34.27 37.04
N GLY A 541 14.82 33.55 35.99
CA GLY A 541 14.26 32.20 36.08
C GLY A 541 12.81 32.10 36.58
N VAL A 542 12.02 31.26 35.92
CA VAL A 542 10.65 30.93 36.35
C VAL A 542 10.73 29.74 37.30
N GLU A 543 10.77 29.99 38.61
CA GLU A 543 10.38 28.98 39.59
C GLU A 543 8.85 28.89 39.61
N THR A 544 8.31 27.72 39.25
CA THR A 544 6.88 27.45 39.31
C THR A 544 6.54 26.94 40.71
N ALA A 545 6.19 27.83 41.62
CA ALA A 545 5.49 27.46 42.85
C ALA A 545 4.02 27.19 42.49
N GLU A 546 3.61 25.91 42.51
CA GLU A 546 2.21 25.51 42.38
C GLU A 546 1.37 26.23 43.43
N THR A 547 0.39 27.01 42.99
CA THR A 547 -0.66 27.51 43.87
C THR A 547 -2.03 27.05 43.36
N SER A 548 -2.66 26.25 44.21
CA SER A 548 -4.11 25.99 44.34
C SER A 548 -4.86 25.54 43.08
N GLN A 549 -5.12 24.23 42.98
CA GLN A 549 -6.16 23.70 42.08
C GLN A 549 -7.51 24.37 42.39
N SER A 550 -7.99 25.24 41.49
CA SER A 550 -9.37 25.69 41.50
C SER A 550 -10.27 24.54 41.07
N GLY A 551 -11.25 24.19 41.92
CA GLY A 551 -12.16 23.06 41.70
C GLY A 551 -12.91 23.13 40.36
N PHE A 552 -13.24 21.95 39.82
CA PHE A 552 -14.09 21.81 38.64
C PHE A 552 -15.45 22.46 38.93
N THR A 553 -15.81 23.49 38.17
CA THR A 553 -17.20 23.98 38.16
C THR A 553 -17.87 23.38 36.93
N ALA A 554 -18.89 22.54 37.15
CA ALA A 554 -19.72 22.06 36.05
C ALA A 554 -20.36 23.29 35.39
N ILE A 555 -20.18 23.46 34.08
CA ILE A 555 -20.94 24.46 33.35
C ILE A 555 -22.35 23.89 33.24
N ASN A 556 -23.31 24.48 33.94
CA ASN A 556 -24.71 24.27 33.60
C ASN A 556 -25.00 25.16 32.40
N GLU A 557 -24.67 24.69 31.19
CA GLU A 557 -25.19 25.28 29.96
C GLU A 557 -26.69 24.97 29.94
N THR A 558 -27.50 25.88 30.47
CA THR A 558 -28.97 25.79 30.41
C THR A 558 -29.51 26.26 29.06
N ASP A 559 -28.62 26.64 28.14
CA ASP A 559 -28.90 27.32 26.88
C ASP A 559 -28.24 26.58 25.68
N ILE A 560 -28.15 25.25 25.75
CA ILE A 560 -27.66 24.43 24.63
C ILE A 560 -28.76 24.38 23.56
N GLU A 561 -28.50 24.96 22.39
CA GLU A 561 -29.36 24.78 21.21
C GLU A 561 -29.42 23.30 20.85
N LEU A 562 -30.59 22.68 21.03
CA LEU A 562 -30.82 21.28 20.71
C LEU A 562 -31.03 21.13 19.19
N PRO A 563 -30.15 20.41 18.48
CA PRO A 563 -30.32 20.16 17.05
C PRO A 563 -31.51 19.22 16.79
N ASP A 564 -31.98 19.16 15.53
CA ASP A 564 -33.00 18.19 15.13
C ASP A 564 -32.41 16.76 15.15
N LEU A 565 -32.50 16.14 16.32
CA LEU A 565 -32.02 14.79 16.62
C LEU A 565 -32.54 13.75 15.62
N LEU A 566 -33.80 13.85 15.20
CA LEU A 566 -34.40 12.87 14.31
C LEU A 566 -33.86 12.99 12.88
N THR A 567 -33.65 14.21 12.39
CA THR A 567 -33.03 14.44 11.07
C THR A 567 -31.60 13.92 11.06
N ASP A 568 -30.81 14.25 12.09
CA ASP A 568 -29.41 13.88 12.18
C ASP A 568 -29.22 12.35 12.25
N LEU A 569 -30.05 11.67 13.05
CA LEU A 569 -30.07 10.21 13.11
C LEU A 569 -30.62 9.57 11.84
N GLN A 570 -31.61 10.18 11.18
CA GLN A 570 -32.14 9.68 9.92
C GLN A 570 -31.08 9.70 8.81
N ASP A 571 -30.31 10.77 8.69
CA ASP A 571 -29.25 10.87 7.68
C ASP A 571 -28.13 9.85 7.92
N LYS A 572 -27.80 9.60 9.19
CA LYS A 572 -26.72 8.69 9.58
C LYS A 572 -27.12 7.21 9.63
N THR A 573 -28.41 6.90 9.84
CA THR A 573 -28.90 5.52 10.02
C THR A 573 -29.85 5.07 8.92
N HIS A 574 -30.39 5.99 8.11
CA HIS A 574 -31.41 5.74 7.10
C HIS A 574 -32.68 5.05 7.63
N LEU A 575 -32.99 5.21 8.92
CA LEU A 575 -34.25 4.75 9.49
C LEU A 575 -35.34 5.82 9.35
N THR A 576 -36.61 5.39 9.39
CA THR A 576 -37.73 6.34 9.39
C THR A 576 -37.77 7.12 10.70
N ARG A 577 -38.25 8.38 10.64
CA ARG A 577 -38.43 9.22 11.85
C ARG A 577 -39.30 8.54 12.90
N ALA A 578 -40.33 7.79 12.49
CA ALA A 578 -41.21 7.06 13.39
C ALA A 578 -40.45 5.96 14.16
N SER A 579 -39.64 5.16 13.48
CA SER A 579 -38.80 4.13 14.11
C SER A 579 -37.78 4.74 15.06
N LEU A 580 -37.10 5.82 14.63
CA LEU A 580 -36.12 6.53 15.47
C LEU A 580 -36.77 7.11 16.72
N GLY A 581 -37.95 7.73 16.60
CA GLY A 581 -38.70 8.21 17.75
C GLY A 581 -39.00 7.10 18.75
N LYS A 582 -39.46 5.93 18.28
CA LYS A 582 -39.74 4.76 19.13
C LYS A 582 -38.45 4.25 19.82
N ILE A 583 -37.36 4.07 19.06
CA ILE A 583 -36.04 3.65 19.59
C ILE A 583 -35.57 4.60 20.71
N LEU A 584 -35.64 5.92 20.46
CA LEU A 584 -35.18 6.92 21.41
C LEU A 584 -36.00 6.93 22.70
N ILE A 585 -37.33 6.86 22.60
CA ILE A 585 -38.23 6.81 23.76
C ILE A 585 -37.96 5.53 24.57
N GLU A 586 -37.89 4.37 23.90
CA GLU A 586 -37.68 3.08 24.55
C GLU A 586 -36.28 2.92 25.15
N SER A 587 -35.28 3.65 24.62
CA SER A 587 -33.91 3.65 25.17
C SER A 587 -33.82 4.24 26.58
N ARG A 588 -34.81 5.06 26.99
CA ARG A 588 -34.84 5.80 28.28
C ARG A 588 -33.64 6.74 28.51
N ARG A 589 -32.90 7.08 27.44
CA ARG A 589 -31.69 7.92 27.52
C ARG A 589 -31.82 9.30 26.88
N LEU A 590 -33.04 9.75 26.54
CA LEU A 590 -33.27 11.08 25.97
C LEU A 590 -32.72 12.21 26.85
N ASN A 591 -32.71 12.07 28.18
CA ASN A 591 -32.12 13.07 29.08
C ASN A 591 -30.61 13.25 28.91
N ASP A 592 -29.91 12.28 28.29
CA ASP A 592 -28.49 12.44 27.96
C ASP A 592 -28.27 13.34 26.75
N PHE A 593 -29.26 13.48 25.86
CA PHE A 593 -29.20 14.41 24.73
C PHE A 593 -29.12 15.86 25.21
N GLU A 594 -29.89 16.22 26.24
CA GLU A 594 -29.83 17.55 26.87
C GLU A 594 -28.47 17.84 27.53
N ARG A 595 -27.70 16.80 27.89
CA ARG A 595 -26.39 16.95 28.54
C ARG A 595 -25.28 17.21 27.54
N ASN A 596 -25.31 16.51 26.41
CA ASN A 596 -24.35 16.64 25.32
C ASN A 596 -24.96 16.10 24.01
N PRO A 597 -25.62 16.97 23.22
CA PRO A 597 -26.35 16.55 22.02
C PRO A 597 -25.47 15.80 21.01
N GLN A 598 -24.26 16.30 20.77
CA GLN A 598 -23.34 15.74 19.78
C GLN A 598 -22.89 14.32 20.17
N GLN A 599 -22.46 14.14 21.41
CA GLN A 599 -22.00 12.83 21.90
C GLN A 599 -23.15 11.81 21.93
N PHE A 600 -24.36 12.24 22.28
CA PHE A 600 -25.54 11.39 22.23
C PHE A 600 -25.85 10.93 20.80
N ILE A 601 -25.83 11.84 19.82
CA ILE A 601 -26.06 11.50 18.40
C ILE A 601 -25.04 10.47 17.90
N GLU A 602 -23.76 10.64 18.23
CA GLU A 602 -22.69 9.72 17.82
C GLU A 602 -22.89 8.33 18.42
N ILE A 603 -23.12 8.23 19.73
CA ILE A 603 -23.35 6.96 20.41
C ILE A 603 -24.61 6.26 19.89
N ALA A 604 -25.72 7.00 19.75
CA ALA A 604 -26.97 6.45 19.25
C ALA A 604 -26.83 5.97 17.79
N THR A 605 -26.14 6.74 16.94
CA THR A 605 -25.84 6.35 15.56
C THR A 605 -25.06 5.04 15.51
N GLU A 606 -24.00 4.93 16.30
CA GLU A 606 -23.16 3.73 16.34
C GLU A 606 -23.94 2.51 16.81
N ALA A 607 -24.70 2.65 17.91
CA ALA A 607 -25.54 1.61 18.46
C ALA A 607 -26.58 1.11 17.45
N ILE A 608 -27.34 2.02 16.82
CA ILE A 608 -28.36 1.68 15.82
C ILE A 608 -27.73 0.98 14.61
N ASN A 609 -26.69 1.56 14.01
CA ASN A 609 -26.05 0.97 12.83
C ASN A 609 -25.37 -0.37 13.13
N ARG A 610 -24.92 -0.59 14.37
CA ARG A 610 -24.45 -1.90 14.83
C ARG A 610 -25.60 -2.91 14.91
N THR A 611 -26.70 -2.58 15.58
CA THR A 611 -27.84 -3.49 15.73
C THR A 611 -28.47 -3.83 14.37
N LYS A 612 -28.60 -2.86 13.47
CA LYS A 612 -29.06 -3.10 12.08
C LYS A 612 -28.21 -4.14 11.35
N ARG A 613 -26.88 -4.06 11.48
CA ARG A 613 -25.96 -5.04 10.87
C ARG A 613 -26.13 -6.43 11.44
N LEU A 614 -26.38 -6.56 12.74
CA LEU A 614 -26.63 -7.85 13.40
C LEU A 614 -27.98 -8.43 12.96
N ALA A 615 -29.04 -7.63 12.95
CA ALA A 615 -30.37 -8.06 12.51
C ALA A 615 -30.37 -8.54 11.04
N LEU A 616 -29.63 -7.86 10.16
CA LEU A 616 -29.42 -8.29 8.77
C LEU A 616 -28.85 -9.71 8.66
N VAL A 617 -27.90 -10.06 9.53
CA VAL A 617 -27.22 -11.36 9.55
C VAL A 617 -28.09 -12.43 10.21
N ASP A 618 -28.80 -12.08 11.28
CA ASP A 618 -29.65 -13.02 11.99
C ASP A 618 -30.89 -13.39 11.17
N GLY A 619 -31.46 -12.44 10.42
CA GLY A 619 -32.60 -12.64 9.54
C GLY A 619 -32.29 -13.25 8.17
N ILE A 620 -31.01 -13.42 7.82
CA ILE A 620 -30.63 -13.96 6.51
C ILE A 620 -31.02 -15.44 6.40
N ARG A 621 -31.66 -15.79 5.29
CA ARG A 621 -31.93 -17.15 4.85
C ARG A 621 -31.38 -17.35 3.44
N TYR A 622 -30.62 -18.41 3.24
CA TYR A 622 -30.07 -18.76 1.93
C TYR A 622 -30.97 -19.76 1.20
N GLN A 623 -30.95 -19.69 -0.12
CA GLN A 623 -31.56 -20.69 -0.99
C GLN A 623 -30.64 -20.94 -2.18
N ARG A 624 -30.50 -22.20 -2.58
CA ARG A 624 -29.77 -22.59 -3.79
C ARG A 624 -30.51 -22.05 -5.02
N ILE A 625 -29.78 -21.43 -5.96
CA ILE A 625 -30.37 -20.79 -7.14
C ILE A 625 -30.88 -21.84 -8.14
N GLY A 626 -30.19 -22.99 -8.20
CA GLY A 626 -30.51 -24.14 -9.04
C GLY A 626 -29.30 -25.05 -9.21
N ASP A 627 -29.48 -26.17 -9.90
CA ASP A 627 -28.39 -27.13 -10.17
C ASP A 627 -27.34 -26.57 -11.13
N ASP A 628 -27.76 -25.74 -12.09
CA ASP A 628 -26.91 -25.16 -13.14
C ASP A 628 -26.09 -23.92 -12.68
N TYR A 629 -26.36 -23.41 -11.47
CA TYR A 629 -25.69 -22.21 -10.94
C TYR A 629 -24.59 -22.61 -9.96
N PHE A 630 -23.37 -22.82 -10.48
CA PHE A 630 -22.21 -23.20 -9.70
C PHE A 630 -20.91 -22.52 -10.20
N TYR A 631 -19.86 -22.61 -9.39
CA TYR A 631 -18.51 -22.27 -9.81
C TYR A 631 -17.89 -23.46 -10.56
N ALA A 632 -17.63 -23.28 -11.85
CA ALA A 632 -17.01 -24.30 -12.69
C ALA A 632 -15.58 -24.62 -12.20
N GLN A 633 -15.20 -25.90 -12.22
CA GLN A 633 -13.89 -26.33 -11.75
C GLN A 633 -12.76 -25.77 -12.64
N GLU A 634 -13.05 -25.53 -13.92
CA GLU A 634 -12.16 -24.95 -14.91
C GLU A 634 -11.69 -23.54 -14.54
N LEU A 635 -12.40 -22.84 -13.63
CA LEU A 635 -11.97 -21.54 -13.10
C LEU A 635 -10.61 -21.61 -12.40
N PHE A 636 -10.26 -22.77 -11.81
CA PHE A 636 -8.92 -22.98 -11.26
C PHE A 636 -7.84 -22.91 -12.34
N LYS A 637 -8.13 -23.35 -13.58
CA LYS A 637 -7.20 -23.31 -14.71
C LYS A 637 -7.16 -21.95 -15.41
N GLN A 638 -8.26 -21.20 -15.37
CA GLN A 638 -8.42 -19.93 -16.10
C GLN A 638 -7.82 -18.73 -15.37
N GLU A 639 -7.79 -18.73 -14.04
CA GLU A 639 -7.20 -17.63 -13.28
C GLU A 639 -5.81 -17.99 -12.77
N GLU A 640 -4.78 -17.40 -13.38
CA GLU A 640 -3.41 -17.53 -12.89
C GLU A 640 -3.25 -16.83 -11.53
N LEU A 641 -3.04 -17.62 -10.48
CA LEU A 641 -2.62 -17.09 -9.19
C LEU A 641 -1.18 -16.61 -9.28
N THR A 642 -0.88 -15.46 -8.70
CA THR A 642 0.50 -14.99 -8.54
C THR A 642 0.82 -14.87 -7.07
N GLY A 643 1.98 -15.36 -6.67
CA GLY A 643 2.55 -15.13 -5.35
C GLY A 643 3.96 -14.58 -5.44
N TYR A 644 4.58 -14.36 -4.28
CA TYR A 644 5.99 -14.01 -4.17
C TYR A 644 6.72 -15.18 -3.53
N LEU A 645 7.91 -15.53 -4.02
CA LEU A 645 8.62 -16.76 -3.61
C LEU A 645 8.69 -16.91 -2.08
N LYS A 646 8.96 -15.81 -1.38
CA LYS A 646 9.05 -15.74 0.10
C LYS A 646 7.74 -15.99 0.84
N ASN A 647 6.58 -15.74 0.20
CA ASN A 647 5.25 -15.85 0.79
C ASN A 647 4.45 -17.01 0.19
N THR A 648 5.15 -18.03 -0.31
CA THR A 648 4.54 -19.24 -0.87
C THR A 648 5.06 -20.49 -0.17
N LEU A 649 4.23 -21.51 -0.07
CA LEU A 649 4.60 -22.86 0.34
C LEU A 649 4.48 -23.77 -0.87
N GLU A 650 5.49 -24.60 -1.15
CA GLU A 650 5.38 -25.64 -2.17
C GLU A 650 4.55 -26.82 -1.65
N THR A 651 3.62 -27.30 -2.47
CA THR A 651 2.56 -28.21 -2.02
C THR A 651 2.35 -29.35 -3.00
N ARG A 652 2.09 -30.56 -2.49
CA ARG A 652 1.81 -31.78 -3.25
C ARG A 652 0.34 -32.17 -3.20
N LYS A 653 -0.33 -31.91 -2.07
CA LYS A 653 -1.75 -32.24 -1.85
C LYS A 653 -2.72 -31.11 -2.22
N SER A 654 -2.21 -29.91 -2.50
CA SER A 654 -3.02 -28.77 -2.94
C SER A 654 -3.35 -28.84 -4.44
N VAL A 655 -4.50 -28.28 -4.82
CA VAL A 655 -4.85 -28.02 -6.24
C VAL A 655 -3.89 -27.05 -6.93
N PHE A 656 -3.12 -26.28 -6.17
CA PHE A 656 -2.07 -25.42 -6.68
C PHE A 656 -0.69 -26.00 -6.37
N GLN A 657 0.29 -25.74 -7.25
CA GLN A 657 1.69 -26.15 -7.02
C GLN A 657 2.30 -25.44 -5.80
N ARG A 658 1.77 -24.25 -5.49
CA ARG A 658 2.14 -23.49 -4.31
C ARG A 658 0.91 -22.85 -3.68
N VAL A 659 0.96 -22.64 -2.37
CA VAL A 659 -0.07 -21.92 -1.62
C VAL A 659 0.46 -20.57 -1.19
N VAL A 660 -0.24 -19.49 -1.55
CA VAL A 660 0.06 -18.13 -1.07
C VAL A 660 -0.51 -17.96 0.33
N TYR A 661 0.31 -17.46 1.25
CA TYR A 661 -0.14 -17.04 2.56
C TYR A 661 0.15 -15.55 2.74
N ASP A 662 -0.82 -14.79 3.24
CA ASP A 662 -0.64 -13.37 3.55
C ASP A 662 0.06 -13.19 4.90
N SER A 663 0.12 -14.28 5.67
CA SER A 663 0.65 -14.26 7.02
C SER A 663 1.63 -15.43 7.25
N ALA A 664 2.89 -15.11 7.56
CA ALA A 664 3.88 -16.10 8.03
C ALA A 664 3.51 -16.80 9.37
N GLY A 665 2.32 -16.55 9.91
CA GLY A 665 1.83 -17.11 11.17
C GLY A 665 0.85 -18.26 10.93
N VAL A 666 -0.44 -17.99 11.12
CA VAL A 666 -1.50 -19.01 11.18
C VAL A 666 -1.71 -19.71 9.83
N GLU A 667 -1.90 -18.97 8.73
CA GLU A 667 -2.16 -19.57 7.42
C GLU A 667 -0.97 -20.41 6.92
N ARG A 668 0.26 -19.91 7.07
CA ARG A 668 1.46 -20.66 6.69
C ARG A 668 1.55 -21.97 7.47
N LYS A 669 1.37 -21.91 8.78
CA LYS A 669 1.42 -23.10 9.63
C LYS A 669 0.27 -24.06 9.30
N PHE A 670 -0.94 -23.54 9.08
CA PHE A 670 -2.09 -24.33 8.68
C PHE A 670 -1.85 -25.07 7.37
N ALA A 671 -1.34 -24.38 6.34
CA ALA A 671 -0.96 -24.99 5.07
C ALA A 671 0.14 -26.05 5.21
N GLN A 672 1.16 -25.79 6.04
CA GLN A 672 2.21 -26.77 6.35
C GLN A 672 1.66 -27.99 7.07
N ASP A 673 0.79 -27.79 8.05
CA ASP A 673 0.15 -28.87 8.80
C ASP A 673 -0.76 -29.70 7.87
N LEU A 674 -1.51 -29.07 6.95
CA LEU A 674 -2.31 -29.78 5.94
C LEU A 674 -1.44 -30.64 5.02
N GLU A 675 -0.31 -30.08 4.58
CA GLU A 675 0.62 -30.78 3.68
C GLU A 675 1.26 -32.00 4.39
N ASN A 676 1.66 -31.84 5.65
CA ASN A 676 2.36 -32.87 6.42
C ASN A 676 1.43 -33.93 7.02
N ASN A 677 0.14 -33.65 7.17
CA ASN A 677 -0.81 -34.58 7.80
C ASN A 677 -1.28 -35.67 6.83
N GLU A 678 -1.06 -36.94 7.15
CA GLU A 678 -1.41 -38.09 6.31
C GLU A 678 -2.91 -38.29 6.09
N ALA A 679 -3.74 -37.87 7.05
CA ALA A 679 -5.19 -37.95 6.93
C ALA A 679 -5.73 -36.97 5.87
N VAL A 680 -5.01 -35.87 5.60
CA VAL A 680 -5.39 -34.91 4.56
C VAL A 680 -5.04 -35.50 3.18
N LYS A 681 -6.07 -35.66 2.35
CA LYS A 681 -5.93 -36.24 0.99
C LYS A 681 -5.78 -35.17 -0.07
N VAL A 682 -6.63 -34.15 -0.02
CA VAL A 682 -6.57 -32.98 -0.91
C VAL A 682 -7.08 -31.74 -0.20
N TYR A 683 -6.56 -30.58 -0.58
CA TYR A 683 -7.09 -29.30 -0.14
C TYR A 683 -6.94 -28.22 -1.20
N ALA A 684 -7.66 -27.12 -1.02
CA ALA A 684 -7.53 -25.90 -1.81
C ALA A 684 -7.61 -24.69 -0.89
N LYS A 685 -6.68 -23.73 -1.05
CA LYS A 685 -6.93 -22.36 -0.62
C LYS A 685 -7.92 -21.76 -1.62
N LEU A 686 -9.10 -21.38 -1.15
CA LEU A 686 -10.17 -20.96 -2.05
C LEU A 686 -9.83 -19.58 -2.66
N PRO A 687 -9.83 -19.45 -4.00
CA PRO A 687 -9.48 -18.18 -4.63
C PRO A 687 -10.52 -17.08 -4.38
N GLY A 688 -10.10 -15.81 -4.56
CA GLY A 688 -10.96 -14.65 -4.33
C GLY A 688 -12.23 -14.58 -5.20
N TRP A 689 -12.26 -15.28 -6.34
CA TRP A 689 -13.46 -15.40 -7.18
C TRP A 689 -14.55 -16.29 -6.55
N PHE A 690 -14.18 -17.19 -5.62
CA PHE A 690 -15.14 -18.04 -4.92
C PHE A 690 -15.79 -17.26 -3.78
N THR A 691 -16.96 -16.68 -4.06
CA THR A 691 -17.63 -15.77 -3.13
C THR A 691 -19.04 -16.20 -2.75
N VAL A 692 -19.39 -15.91 -1.50
CA VAL A 692 -20.73 -16.00 -0.93
C VAL A 692 -21.32 -14.59 -0.84
N PRO A 693 -22.47 -14.33 -1.46
CA PRO A 693 -23.12 -13.01 -1.38
C PRO A 693 -23.68 -12.81 0.03
N THR A 694 -23.39 -11.65 0.65
CA THR A 694 -23.92 -11.26 1.96
C THR A 694 -24.45 -9.82 1.90
N PRO A 695 -25.35 -9.41 2.81
CA PRO A 695 -25.81 -8.02 2.92
C PRO A 695 -24.70 -7.03 3.29
N LEU A 696 -23.53 -7.52 3.70
CA LEU A 696 -22.37 -6.71 4.10
C LEU A 696 -21.26 -6.68 3.03
N GLY A 697 -21.56 -7.14 1.81
CA GLY A 697 -20.61 -7.36 0.71
C GLY A 697 -20.22 -8.84 0.56
N THR A 698 -19.38 -9.16 -0.41
CA THR A 698 -18.97 -10.56 -0.65
C THR A 698 -18.13 -11.12 0.49
N TYR A 699 -18.29 -12.42 0.75
CA TYR A 699 -17.49 -13.20 1.69
C TYR A 699 -16.75 -14.30 0.92
N ASN A 700 -15.47 -14.52 1.19
CA ASN A 700 -14.65 -15.57 0.60
C ASN A 700 -14.09 -16.41 1.76
N PRO A 701 -14.46 -17.70 1.87
CA PRO A 701 -13.90 -18.60 2.89
C PRO A 701 -12.46 -19.00 2.54
N ASP A 702 -11.65 -19.35 3.54
CA ASP A 702 -10.21 -19.53 3.34
C ASP A 702 -9.84 -20.87 2.65
N TRP A 703 -10.37 -22.00 3.15
CA TRP A 703 -9.93 -23.34 2.71
C TRP A 703 -11.08 -24.30 2.44
N ALA A 704 -10.85 -25.23 1.52
CA ALA A 704 -11.61 -26.46 1.37
C ALA A 704 -10.67 -27.66 1.58
N VAL A 705 -11.05 -28.62 2.40
CA VAL A 705 -10.19 -29.74 2.81
C VAL A 705 -10.95 -31.06 2.78
N LEU A 706 -10.35 -32.10 2.20
CA LEU A 706 -10.78 -33.48 2.34
C LEU A 706 -9.82 -34.23 3.26
N VAL A 707 -10.39 -34.85 4.29
CA VAL A 707 -9.71 -35.74 5.21
C VAL A 707 -10.27 -37.15 5.06
N GLU A 708 -9.42 -38.16 5.21
CA GLU A 708 -9.80 -39.55 5.32
C GLU A 708 -9.28 -40.10 6.66
N ASN A 709 -10.19 -40.52 7.54
CA ASN A 709 -9.86 -41.11 8.83
C ASN A 709 -9.92 -42.65 8.74
N ASP A 710 -8.87 -43.32 9.23
CA ASP A 710 -8.74 -44.78 9.30
C ASP A 710 -9.02 -45.56 7.99
N GLY A 711 -8.88 -44.90 6.83
CA GLY A 711 -8.99 -45.53 5.50
C GLY A 711 -10.41 -45.81 5.01
N GLU A 712 -11.46 -45.44 5.77
CA GLU A 712 -12.85 -45.71 5.40
C GLU A 712 -13.75 -44.47 5.44
N GLU A 713 -13.52 -43.50 6.35
CA GLU A 713 -14.41 -42.35 6.51
C GLU A 713 -13.83 -41.08 5.86
N LYS A 714 -14.51 -40.58 4.83
CA LYS A 714 -14.17 -39.32 4.15
C LYS A 714 -14.95 -38.15 4.74
N LEU A 715 -14.23 -37.16 5.25
CA LEU A 715 -14.76 -35.94 5.84
C LEU A 715 -14.40 -34.72 4.99
N TYR A 716 -15.40 -33.91 4.67
CA TYR A 716 -15.26 -32.72 3.83
C TYR A 716 -15.43 -31.48 4.69
N PHE A 717 -14.51 -30.53 4.59
CA PHE A 717 -14.53 -29.30 5.37
C PHE A 717 -14.43 -28.06 4.49
N VAL A 718 -15.15 -27.02 4.87
CA VAL A 718 -14.83 -25.63 4.52
C VAL A 718 -14.33 -24.96 5.78
N VAL A 719 -13.11 -24.44 5.76
CA VAL A 719 -12.42 -23.96 6.97
C VAL A 719 -12.15 -22.48 6.86
N GLU A 720 -12.57 -21.73 7.89
CA GLU A 720 -12.13 -20.36 8.14
C GLU A 720 -11.01 -20.37 9.18
N THR A 721 -9.86 -19.79 8.83
CA THR A 721 -8.68 -19.71 9.69
C THR A 721 -8.54 -18.34 10.35
N LYS A 722 -8.38 -18.31 11.67
CA LYS A 722 -8.12 -17.06 12.44
C LYS A 722 -7.09 -17.27 13.54
N GLY A 723 -6.36 -16.20 13.88
CA GLY A 723 -5.27 -16.23 14.85
C GLY A 723 -5.65 -16.23 16.33
N SER A 724 -6.92 -16.09 16.69
CA SER A 724 -7.39 -16.00 18.08
C SER A 724 -8.63 -16.84 18.37
N LYS A 725 -8.68 -17.49 19.55
CA LYS A 725 -9.84 -18.27 20.06
C LYS A 725 -11.07 -17.42 20.43
N TRP A 726 -10.96 -16.10 20.40
CA TRP A 726 -12.04 -15.18 20.73
C TRP A 726 -12.92 -14.95 19.49
N TRP A 727 -13.71 -15.96 19.14
CA TRP A 727 -14.66 -15.94 18.02
C TRP A 727 -15.85 -14.99 18.28
N ASP A 728 -16.09 -14.67 19.55
CA ASP A 728 -17.21 -13.82 20.01
C ASP A 728 -16.99 -12.31 19.81
N ASP A 729 -15.88 -11.91 19.20
CA ASP A 729 -15.67 -10.53 18.77
C ASP A 729 -16.43 -10.21 17.47
N LEU A 730 -17.70 -10.63 17.42
CA LEU A 730 -18.74 -10.31 16.41
C LEU A 730 -19.00 -8.80 16.27
N ARG A 731 -18.22 -7.97 16.97
CA ARG A 731 -18.15 -6.51 16.89
C ARG A 731 -17.61 -6.02 15.53
N HIS A 732 -16.99 -6.88 14.72
CA HIS A 732 -16.42 -6.52 13.41
C HIS A 732 -17.17 -7.14 12.22
N LYS A 733 -17.22 -6.40 11.10
CA LYS A 733 -17.90 -6.75 9.84
C LYS A 733 -17.54 -8.15 9.32
N GLU A 734 -16.34 -8.63 9.63
CA GLU A 734 -15.82 -9.93 9.23
C GLU A 734 -16.52 -11.10 9.95
N GLY A 735 -16.74 -11.02 11.27
CA GLY A 735 -17.45 -12.08 12.02
C GLY A 735 -18.90 -12.26 11.55
N ALA A 736 -19.54 -11.16 11.15
CA ALA A 736 -20.87 -11.19 10.54
C ALA A 736 -20.89 -11.90 9.17
N LYS A 737 -19.84 -11.73 8.36
CA LYS A 737 -19.69 -12.45 7.08
C LYS A 737 -19.45 -13.95 7.30
N ILE A 738 -18.65 -14.32 8.31
CA ILE A 738 -18.43 -15.72 8.71
C ILE A 738 -19.74 -16.40 9.09
N LYS A 739 -20.61 -15.74 9.88
CA LYS A 739 -21.97 -16.25 10.18
C LYS A 739 -22.83 -16.44 8.92
N CYS A 740 -22.69 -15.56 7.93
CA CYS A 740 -23.37 -15.72 6.65
C CYS A 740 -22.84 -16.96 5.90
N GLY A 741 -21.52 -17.18 5.92
CA GLY A 741 -20.88 -18.40 5.40
C GLY A 741 -21.44 -19.67 6.03
N GLU A 742 -21.55 -19.70 7.35
CA GLU A 742 -22.14 -20.81 8.10
C GLU A 742 -23.56 -21.16 7.62
N LYS A 743 -24.42 -20.15 7.47
CA LYS A 743 -25.79 -20.34 6.95
C LYS A 743 -25.81 -20.73 5.46
N HIS A 744 -24.87 -20.24 4.65
CA HIS A 744 -24.75 -20.60 3.24
C HIS A 744 -24.43 -22.09 3.07
N PHE A 745 -23.39 -22.58 3.74
CA PHE A 745 -22.98 -23.98 3.63
C PHE A 745 -23.96 -24.94 4.30
N ALA A 746 -24.70 -24.49 5.33
CA ALA A 746 -25.80 -25.28 5.90
C ALA A 746 -26.90 -25.60 4.88
N VAL A 747 -27.17 -24.71 3.91
CA VAL A 747 -28.16 -24.96 2.83
C VAL A 747 -27.59 -25.89 1.76
N LEU A 748 -26.27 -25.95 1.60
CA LEU A 748 -25.61 -26.89 0.69
C LEU A 748 -25.44 -28.29 1.31
N ALA A 749 -25.76 -28.45 2.59
CA ALA A 749 -25.57 -29.70 3.33
C ALA A 749 -26.60 -30.81 3.01
N ASP A 750 -27.38 -30.67 1.94
CA ASP A 750 -28.48 -31.57 1.53
C ASP A 750 -27.99 -32.84 0.81
N THR A 751 -26.79 -33.32 1.14
CA THR A 751 -26.20 -34.55 0.57
C THR A 751 -25.92 -35.56 1.70
N SER A 752 -25.80 -36.85 1.38
CA SER A 752 -25.60 -37.91 2.38
C SER A 752 -24.30 -37.76 3.20
N ASN A 753 -23.33 -37.00 2.72
CA ASN A 753 -22.10 -36.65 3.43
C ASN A 753 -21.65 -35.24 3.01
N PRO A 754 -22.21 -34.18 3.62
CA PRO A 754 -21.98 -32.80 3.21
C PRO A 754 -20.67 -32.22 3.73
N ALA A 755 -20.20 -31.13 3.12
CA ALA A 755 -19.08 -30.39 3.66
C ALA A 755 -19.48 -29.64 4.94
N LYS A 756 -18.74 -29.88 6.03
CA LYS A 756 -18.89 -29.19 7.31
C LYS A 756 -18.19 -27.83 7.26
N TYR A 757 -18.91 -26.73 7.45
CA TYR A 757 -18.29 -25.42 7.62
C TYR A 757 -17.81 -25.24 9.07
N ILE A 758 -16.52 -25.00 9.26
CA ILE A 758 -15.88 -24.96 10.57
C ILE A 758 -14.91 -23.79 10.71
N LYS A 759 -14.65 -23.42 11.96
CA LYS A 759 -13.72 -22.37 12.35
C LYS A 759 -12.57 -23.04 13.09
N ALA A 760 -11.35 -22.91 12.58
CA ALA A 760 -10.19 -23.61 13.14
C ALA A 760 -8.96 -22.72 13.21
N ILE A 761 -8.10 -22.98 14.20
CA ILE A 761 -6.81 -22.28 14.36
C ILE A 761 -5.66 -23.11 13.79
N ASN A 762 -5.77 -24.43 13.80
CA ASN A 762 -4.79 -25.37 13.30
C ASN A 762 -5.49 -26.66 12.80
N VAL A 763 -4.74 -27.55 12.16
CA VAL A 763 -5.31 -28.78 11.59
C VAL A 763 -5.77 -29.76 12.68
N ALA A 764 -5.14 -29.78 13.86
CA ALA A 764 -5.62 -30.63 14.96
C ALA A 764 -7.00 -30.20 15.49
N ASP A 765 -7.23 -28.89 15.59
CA ASP A 765 -8.53 -28.29 15.91
C ASP A 765 -9.57 -28.66 14.85
N MET A 766 -9.21 -28.53 13.57
CA MET A 766 -10.06 -28.95 12.43
C MET A 766 -10.46 -30.43 12.51
N LEU A 767 -9.50 -31.31 12.79
CA LEU A 767 -9.74 -32.75 12.90
C LEU A 767 -10.62 -33.13 14.09
N SER A 768 -10.72 -32.30 15.13
CA SER A 768 -11.63 -32.53 16.25
C SER A 768 -13.12 -32.35 15.92
N TYR A 769 -13.44 -31.79 14.75
CA TYR A 769 -14.81 -31.68 14.22
C TYR A 769 -15.21 -32.88 13.33
N GLY A 770 -14.25 -33.76 13.02
CA GLY A 770 -14.50 -35.06 12.41
C GLY A 770 -15.19 -35.95 13.40
#